data_AF-A0A9X4RWL1-F1
#
_entry.id   AF-A0A9X4RWL1-F1
#
_cell.length_a   1.000
_cell.length_b   1.000
_cell.length_c   1.000
_cell.angle_alpha   90.00
_cell.angle_beta   90.00
_cell.angle_gamma   90.00
#
_symmetry.space_group_name_H-M   'P 1'
#
loop_
_entity.id
_entity.type
_entity.pdbx_description
1 polymer ?
#
loop_
_entity_poly.entity_id
_entity_poly.type
_entity_poly.pdbx_seq_one_letter_code
_entity_poly.pdbx_strand_id
1 'polypeptide(L)'
;MKEDKKLVKQARQNFRSNLKSARMHYRKEVRALKQTVPKKGRFRKSAQNSLFQEKKTEFKENLLSSQKEAEEKFLKEITYVSPRLLKVKEIKNYRLPQAQERLRTARKHLSEVKLNEKQQAVNPKFTFQKENPSLKSRFQFHQEKSFDRLSAEKDVSSAKREVKQLKKVQKSKKNSTKVKAGLGLAASESLDLIAQEDDLDGLRTMKDTSLKARRYGRFTYQAGKVAVKSGQTGVRFTKTKFSHGKERFQNFKKGKGFTRQKPLKPRRRYHTFLKLARKQSVAGFKGIVQAIKGSMTFFSVLAGNPLTWIVSGILLILLLMMSFFMSVSGSSVIQQDEMELTKAYTHMTWEDAEHTRTNEKGITYYTKIDEVMVYMNHQYQDYKLDDFIETSGTTYKEFLSQLWSDLNGGDSIKSMSDLYKEPAYKLSDEDQEELKELTEEGNYLALQELDNPFQGQTDEDSLNMTYRYGYEVIDEKPTLHHHIILEAKEGQVIVSPMDGKVSLDGENVILTSGKGVNKTKLTLFGIHSGRVSENQQVLAGDIIGQTKDGMGLKVTYQKVDDDTDKLVYANPAFYFPKVIQVQTTILPTIGQFGGDEFERAKAIYDYLKSKGATDQAIAAILGNWSVESSINPKRAEGDYLSPPVGATDGSWDDEGWLSLNGPTIYNGRYPNILKRGLGLGQWTDTSDGSRRHTLLLEYAKGKHQKWYDLGLQLDFMLHGDSPYYTNWLKDFFKNSGSPASLAQLFLIYWEGNSGDKLLERQTRASEWYYQVEKGFSQPNGGTAQSDPKALEAVRGDLFENSIPGGGDGMGYAYGQCTWGVAARINQLGLKLKGKNGEKIPIISTMGNGQDWVRTAASLGGETGTSPQAGAILSFAGGGHGTPTEYGHVAFVEKVYPDGSFLISETNYNGNPNYTFRKLSGVDSSLSFAYTTK
;
A
#
# COMPACT_ATOMS: atom_id res chain seq x y z
N MET A 1 20.77 -28.87 12.50
CA MET A 1 21.62 -28.20 11.47
C MET A 1 23.14 -28.38 11.66
N LYS A 2 23.73 -28.06 12.83
CA LYS A 2 25.17 -28.33 13.08
C LYS A 2 25.48 -29.84 12.99
N GLU A 3 24.61 -30.67 13.55
CA GLU A 3 24.69 -32.13 13.51
C GLU A 3 24.57 -32.70 12.10
N ASP A 4 23.59 -32.26 11.31
CA ASP A 4 23.44 -32.67 9.91
C ASP A 4 24.71 -32.40 9.08
N LYS A 5 25.39 -31.27 9.32
CA LYS A 5 26.67 -30.95 8.69
C LYS A 5 27.77 -31.93 9.10
N LYS A 6 27.81 -32.36 10.37
CA LYS A 6 28.75 -33.37 10.89
C LYS A 6 28.47 -34.75 10.28
N LEU A 7 27.22 -35.17 10.28
CA LEU A 7 26.75 -36.44 9.70
C LEU A 7 27.08 -36.52 8.19
N VAL A 8 26.78 -35.48 7.41
CA VAL A 8 27.13 -35.42 5.98
C VAL A 8 28.65 -35.44 5.74
N LYS A 9 29.45 -34.83 6.63
CA LYS A 9 30.92 -34.87 6.53
C LYS A 9 31.43 -36.30 6.74
N GLN A 10 30.94 -36.97 7.78
CA GLN A 10 31.28 -38.35 8.12
C GLN A 10 30.84 -39.34 7.02
N ALA A 11 29.59 -39.24 6.54
CA ALA A 11 29.07 -40.06 5.45
C ALA A 11 29.93 -39.98 4.18
N ARG A 12 30.35 -38.76 3.79
CA ARG A 12 31.27 -38.56 2.66
C ARG A 12 32.67 -39.13 2.90
N GLN A 13 33.17 -39.15 4.14
CA GLN A 13 34.45 -39.75 4.50
C GLN A 13 34.36 -41.28 4.43
N ASN A 14 33.34 -41.88 5.04
CA ASN A 14 33.05 -43.31 5.00
C ASN A 14 32.92 -43.82 3.57
N PHE A 15 32.07 -43.18 2.76
CA PHE A 15 31.85 -43.56 1.35
C PHE A 15 33.16 -43.53 0.53
N ARG A 16 33.99 -42.48 0.70
CA ARG A 16 35.30 -42.39 0.05
C ARG A 16 36.28 -43.47 0.53
N SER A 17 36.25 -43.81 1.82
CA SER A 17 37.08 -44.85 2.41
C SER A 17 36.73 -46.22 1.82
N ASN A 18 35.45 -46.58 1.81
CA ASN A 18 34.94 -47.85 1.31
C ASN A 18 35.21 -48.03 -0.20
N LEU A 19 35.02 -46.97 -1.00
CA LEU A 19 35.39 -47.00 -2.42
C LEU A 19 36.90 -47.14 -2.63
N LYS A 20 37.74 -46.61 -1.72
CA LYS A 20 39.20 -46.75 -1.78
C LYS A 20 39.63 -48.16 -1.38
N SER A 21 39.09 -48.73 -0.30
CA SER A 21 39.42 -50.09 0.15
C SER A 21 39.01 -51.13 -0.89
N ALA A 22 37.78 -51.09 -1.43
CA ALA A 22 37.32 -52.01 -2.47
C ALA A 22 38.21 -51.97 -3.73
N ARG A 23 38.62 -50.76 -4.18
CA ARG A 23 39.56 -50.61 -5.31
C ARG A 23 40.96 -51.12 -5.01
N MET A 24 41.42 -51.00 -3.77
CA MET A 24 42.72 -51.55 -3.34
C MET A 24 42.69 -53.08 -3.25
N HIS A 25 41.58 -53.66 -2.77
CA HIS A 25 41.34 -55.10 -2.74
C HIS A 25 41.41 -55.69 -4.15
N TYR A 26 40.58 -55.19 -5.07
CA TYR A 26 40.59 -55.59 -6.49
C TYR A 26 41.98 -55.48 -7.13
N ARG A 27 42.72 -54.39 -6.86
CA ARG A 27 44.08 -54.20 -7.37
C ARG A 27 45.07 -55.22 -6.78
N LYS A 28 44.90 -55.64 -5.53
CA LYS A 28 45.72 -56.67 -4.87
C LYS A 28 45.43 -58.04 -5.47
N GLU A 29 44.16 -58.41 -5.60
CA GLU A 29 43.71 -59.68 -6.20
C GLU A 29 44.15 -59.82 -7.67
N VAL A 30 43.93 -58.79 -8.49
CA VAL A 30 44.36 -58.79 -9.90
C VAL A 30 45.90 -58.78 -10.04
N ARG A 31 46.65 -58.24 -9.06
CA ARG A 31 48.12 -58.36 -9.04
C ARG A 31 48.57 -59.77 -8.68
N ALA A 32 47.97 -60.39 -7.66
CA ALA A 32 48.24 -61.78 -7.29
C ALA A 32 47.90 -62.74 -8.45
N LEU A 33 46.72 -62.60 -9.07
CA LEU A 33 46.30 -63.39 -10.24
C LEU A 33 47.23 -63.20 -11.46
N LYS A 34 47.88 -62.04 -11.60
CA LYS A 34 48.90 -61.80 -12.63
C LYS A 34 50.26 -62.43 -12.29
N GLN A 35 50.54 -62.70 -11.02
CA GLN A 35 51.77 -63.37 -10.58
C GLN A 35 51.66 -64.90 -10.69
N THR A 36 50.45 -65.46 -10.57
CA THR A 36 50.18 -66.90 -10.77
C THR A 36 50.15 -67.33 -12.24
N VAL A 37 50.38 -66.43 -13.21
CA VAL A 37 50.41 -66.73 -14.65
C VAL A 37 51.85 -66.63 -15.17
N PRO A 38 52.46 -67.71 -15.70
CA PRO A 38 53.86 -67.71 -16.10
C PRO A 38 54.13 -66.80 -17.30
N LYS A 39 55.22 -66.00 -17.22
CA LYS A 39 55.68 -65.09 -18.28
C LYS A 39 56.72 -65.75 -19.20
N LYS A 40 56.31 -66.64 -20.12
CA LYS A 40 56.96 -66.92 -21.42
C LYS A 40 56.25 -68.06 -22.17
N GLY A 41 56.30 -68.04 -23.50
CA GLY A 41 55.81 -69.11 -24.39
C GLY A 41 54.74 -68.65 -25.40
N ARG A 42 54.98 -68.85 -26.70
CA ARG A 42 54.10 -68.40 -27.80
C ARG A 42 52.77 -69.17 -27.95
N PHE A 43 52.50 -70.17 -27.11
CA PHE A 43 51.26 -70.95 -27.12
C PHE A 43 50.50 -70.81 -25.79
N ARG A 44 49.70 -69.74 -25.67
CA ARG A 44 48.68 -69.62 -24.63
C ARG A 44 47.58 -70.65 -24.90
N LYS A 45 47.49 -71.73 -24.10
CA LYS A 45 46.34 -72.64 -24.13
C LYS A 45 45.06 -71.84 -23.88
N SER A 46 44.06 -71.97 -24.76
CA SER A 46 42.81 -71.20 -24.71
C SER A 46 42.16 -71.23 -23.31
N ALA A 47 42.12 -72.41 -22.69
CA ALA A 47 41.57 -72.65 -21.36
C ALA A 47 42.25 -71.85 -20.22
N GLN A 48 43.55 -71.52 -20.31
CA GLN A 48 44.21 -70.71 -19.29
C GLN A 48 43.91 -69.21 -19.46
N ASN A 49 43.64 -68.75 -20.69
CA ASN A 49 43.15 -67.40 -20.92
C ASN A 49 41.71 -67.23 -20.44
N SER A 50 40.83 -68.22 -20.69
CA SER A 50 39.44 -68.16 -20.22
C SER A 50 39.39 -68.10 -18.69
N LEU A 51 40.05 -69.03 -17.99
CA LEU A 51 40.13 -69.03 -16.52
C LEU A 51 40.71 -67.73 -15.92
N PHE A 52 41.71 -67.13 -16.57
CA PHE A 52 42.25 -65.83 -16.12
C PHE A 52 41.25 -64.68 -16.33
N GLN A 53 40.49 -64.67 -17.44
CA GLN A 53 39.47 -63.65 -17.66
C GLN A 53 38.27 -63.87 -16.74
N GLU A 54 37.88 -65.12 -16.49
CA GLU A 54 36.78 -65.54 -15.62
C GLU A 54 36.99 -65.10 -14.16
N LYS A 55 38.16 -65.42 -13.56
CA LYS A 55 38.50 -64.91 -12.22
C LYS A 55 38.65 -63.39 -12.18
N LYS A 56 39.07 -62.77 -13.28
CA LYS A 56 39.16 -61.30 -13.39
C LYS A 56 37.78 -60.65 -13.56
N THR A 57 36.79 -61.33 -14.13
CA THR A 57 35.38 -60.90 -14.13
C THR A 57 34.76 -61.11 -12.77
N GLU A 58 34.99 -62.23 -12.10
CA GLU A 58 34.57 -62.49 -10.71
C GLU A 58 35.07 -61.38 -9.75
N PHE A 59 36.37 -61.06 -9.76
CA PHE A 59 36.90 -59.95 -8.95
C PHE A 59 36.29 -58.58 -9.33
N LYS A 60 35.91 -58.40 -10.60
CA LYS A 60 35.24 -57.16 -11.06
C LYS A 60 33.79 -57.11 -10.58
N GLU A 61 33.10 -58.24 -10.48
CA GLU A 61 31.76 -58.36 -9.92
C GLU A 61 31.77 -58.15 -8.40
N ASN A 62 32.73 -58.73 -7.68
CA ASN A 62 32.95 -58.46 -6.26
C ASN A 62 33.22 -56.96 -6.01
N LEU A 63 34.06 -56.33 -6.84
CA LEU A 63 34.29 -54.88 -6.80
C LEU A 63 32.99 -54.07 -7.05
N LEU A 64 32.13 -54.51 -7.97
CA LEU A 64 30.85 -53.86 -8.25
C LEU A 64 29.86 -54.06 -7.09
N SER A 65 29.85 -55.23 -6.45
CA SER A 65 29.05 -55.55 -5.27
C SER A 65 29.42 -54.64 -4.10
N SER A 66 30.70 -54.58 -3.72
CA SER A 66 31.18 -53.67 -2.67
C SER A 66 30.96 -52.18 -2.99
N GLN A 67 30.92 -51.81 -4.27
CA GLN A 67 30.54 -50.45 -4.68
C GLN A 67 29.05 -50.17 -4.46
N LYS A 68 28.16 -51.10 -4.80
CA LYS A 68 26.72 -50.98 -4.54
C LYS A 68 26.44 -50.89 -3.03
N GLU A 69 27.03 -51.76 -2.22
CA GLU A 69 26.86 -51.75 -0.76
C GLU A 69 27.30 -50.40 -0.16
N ALA A 70 28.43 -49.85 -0.62
CA ALA A 70 28.89 -48.52 -0.21
C ALA A 70 27.94 -47.40 -0.66
N GLU A 71 27.34 -47.50 -1.86
CA GLU A 71 26.34 -46.54 -2.36
C GLU A 71 25.01 -46.62 -1.61
N GLU A 72 24.53 -47.81 -1.27
CA GLU A 72 23.31 -48.02 -0.47
C GLU A 72 23.46 -47.48 0.96
N LYS A 73 24.60 -47.77 1.61
CA LYS A 73 24.92 -47.23 2.93
C LYS A 73 25.01 -45.69 2.91
N PHE A 74 25.68 -45.13 1.90
CA PHE A 74 25.75 -43.68 1.72
C PHE A 74 24.38 -43.07 1.44
N LEU A 75 23.55 -43.70 0.60
CA LEU A 75 22.18 -43.27 0.30
C LEU A 75 21.35 -43.20 1.59
N LYS A 76 21.38 -44.26 2.41
CA LYS A 76 20.67 -44.33 3.71
C LYS A 76 21.09 -43.19 4.63
N GLU A 77 22.39 -42.93 4.77
CA GLU A 77 22.93 -41.83 5.59
C GLU A 77 22.48 -40.44 5.11
N ILE A 78 22.40 -40.19 3.79
CA ILE A 78 21.97 -38.87 3.26
C ILE A 78 20.44 -38.73 3.11
N THR A 79 19.66 -39.78 3.38
CA THR A 79 18.20 -39.85 3.13
C THR A 79 17.38 -38.88 3.96
N TYR A 80 17.77 -38.60 5.20
CA TYR A 80 17.04 -37.69 6.10
C TYR A 80 17.70 -36.30 6.21
N VAL A 81 18.82 -36.11 5.52
CA VAL A 81 19.56 -34.85 5.49
C VAL A 81 18.86 -33.81 4.60
N SER A 82 18.84 -32.55 5.07
CA SER A 82 18.40 -31.39 4.30
C SER A 82 19.11 -31.28 2.93
N PRO A 83 18.36 -31.18 1.80
CA PRO A 83 18.94 -31.02 0.46
C PRO A 83 19.92 -29.84 0.31
N ARG A 84 19.81 -28.82 1.16
CA ARG A 84 20.72 -27.67 1.17
C ARG A 84 22.17 -28.06 1.51
N LEU A 85 22.41 -29.18 2.20
CA LEU A 85 23.77 -29.64 2.58
C LEU A 85 24.44 -30.58 1.56
N LEU A 86 23.67 -31.07 0.58
CA LEU A 86 24.12 -32.04 -0.43
C LEU A 86 24.64 -31.37 -1.71
N LYS A 87 25.64 -31.97 -2.37
CA LYS A 87 26.23 -31.47 -3.63
C LYS A 87 25.27 -31.72 -4.80
N VAL A 88 25.41 -30.96 -5.90
CA VAL A 88 24.58 -31.13 -7.12
C VAL A 88 24.58 -32.56 -7.63
N LYS A 89 25.77 -33.20 -7.66
CA LYS A 89 25.93 -34.60 -8.08
C LYS A 89 25.26 -35.58 -7.11
N GLU A 90 25.33 -35.34 -5.80
CA GLU A 90 24.68 -36.17 -4.76
C GLU A 90 23.13 -36.07 -4.87
N ILE A 91 22.60 -34.87 -5.11
CA ILE A 91 21.17 -34.66 -5.36
C ILE A 91 20.75 -35.34 -6.67
N LYS A 92 21.51 -35.17 -7.75
CA LYS A 92 21.18 -35.74 -9.07
C LYS A 92 21.18 -37.26 -9.08
N ASN A 93 22.22 -37.88 -8.51
CA ASN A 93 22.51 -39.29 -8.70
C ASN A 93 21.87 -40.20 -7.63
N TYR A 94 21.64 -39.67 -6.41
CA TYR A 94 21.19 -40.49 -5.28
C TYR A 94 19.80 -40.04 -4.76
N ARG A 95 19.67 -38.80 -4.28
CA ARG A 95 18.43 -38.36 -3.60
C ARG A 95 17.24 -38.11 -4.51
N LEU A 96 17.44 -37.55 -5.71
CA LEU A 96 16.34 -37.29 -6.65
C LEU A 96 15.73 -38.60 -7.22
N PRO A 97 16.51 -39.61 -7.64
CA PRO A 97 15.98 -40.93 -8.00
C PRO A 97 15.19 -41.58 -6.85
N GLN A 98 15.76 -41.60 -5.64
CA GLN A 98 15.10 -42.16 -4.44
C GLN A 98 13.75 -41.48 -4.13
N ALA A 99 13.67 -40.15 -4.20
CA ALA A 99 12.42 -39.43 -3.98
C ALA A 99 11.40 -39.64 -5.12
N GLN A 100 11.86 -39.84 -6.36
CA GLN A 100 11.00 -40.21 -7.48
C GLN A 100 10.45 -41.64 -7.35
N GLU A 101 11.25 -42.56 -6.82
CA GLU A 101 10.84 -43.93 -6.52
C GLU A 101 9.81 -43.99 -5.39
N ARG A 102 10.05 -43.26 -4.28
CA ARG A 102 9.04 -43.05 -3.22
C ARG A 102 7.72 -42.46 -3.74
N LEU A 103 7.79 -41.53 -4.67
CA LEU A 103 6.58 -40.99 -5.31
C LEU A 103 5.87 -42.02 -6.20
N ARG A 104 6.59 -42.99 -6.78
CA ARG A 104 5.97 -44.12 -7.51
C ARG A 104 5.33 -45.11 -6.55
N THR A 105 6.01 -45.51 -5.48
CA THR A 105 5.46 -46.46 -4.50
C THR A 105 4.25 -45.88 -3.76
N ALA A 106 4.30 -44.64 -3.29
CA ALA A 106 3.16 -43.96 -2.66
C ALA A 106 1.95 -43.85 -3.61
N ARG A 107 2.18 -43.60 -4.91
CA ARG A 107 1.11 -43.59 -5.92
C ARG A 107 0.50 -44.98 -6.13
N LYS A 108 1.33 -46.03 -6.14
CA LYS A 108 0.87 -47.42 -6.26
C LYS A 108 0.01 -47.82 -5.06
N HIS A 109 0.47 -47.51 -3.85
CA HIS A 109 -0.29 -47.69 -2.61
C HIS A 109 -1.63 -46.95 -2.64
N LEU A 110 -1.64 -45.68 -3.06
CA LEU A 110 -2.90 -44.92 -3.21
C LEU A 110 -3.86 -45.51 -4.27
N SER A 111 -3.35 -46.15 -5.33
CA SER A 111 -4.21 -46.88 -6.27
C SER A 111 -4.72 -48.21 -5.71
N GLU A 112 -3.94 -48.91 -4.89
CA GLU A 112 -4.32 -50.16 -4.23
C GLU A 112 -5.42 -49.89 -3.18
N VAL A 113 -5.25 -48.89 -2.31
CA VAL A 113 -6.27 -48.46 -1.33
C VAL A 113 -7.59 -48.08 -2.04
N LYS A 114 -7.52 -47.32 -3.15
CA LYS A 114 -8.72 -46.95 -3.94
C LYS A 114 -9.37 -48.13 -4.66
N LEU A 115 -8.65 -49.23 -4.88
CA LEU A 115 -9.19 -50.45 -5.47
C LEU A 115 -9.85 -51.32 -4.40
N ASN A 116 -9.26 -51.40 -3.21
CA ASN A 116 -9.85 -52.08 -2.05
C ASN A 116 -11.14 -51.39 -1.56
N GLU A 117 -11.17 -50.05 -1.46
CA GLU A 117 -12.41 -49.30 -1.15
C GLU A 117 -13.53 -49.64 -2.14
N LYS A 118 -13.21 -49.74 -3.44
CA LYS A 118 -14.17 -50.11 -4.47
C LYS A 118 -14.65 -51.55 -4.37
N GLN A 119 -13.80 -52.47 -3.91
CA GLN A 119 -14.19 -53.87 -3.71
C GLN A 119 -15.07 -54.05 -2.46
N GLN A 120 -14.80 -53.33 -1.37
CA GLN A 120 -15.66 -53.32 -0.18
C GLN A 120 -17.03 -52.69 -0.46
N ALA A 121 -17.08 -51.60 -1.23
CA ALA A 121 -18.34 -50.94 -1.61
C ALA A 121 -19.28 -51.79 -2.50
N VAL A 122 -18.80 -52.91 -3.07
CA VAL A 122 -19.57 -53.78 -3.97
C VAL A 122 -20.25 -54.94 -3.22
N ASN A 123 -20.04 -55.10 -1.91
CA ASN A 123 -20.60 -56.20 -1.13
C ASN A 123 -21.60 -55.77 -0.02
N PRO A 124 -22.72 -55.09 -0.34
CA PRO A 124 -23.76 -54.78 0.63
C PRO A 124 -24.69 -56.00 0.82
N LYS A 125 -24.52 -56.72 1.94
CA LYS A 125 -25.50 -57.70 2.40
C LYS A 125 -26.46 -57.00 3.39
N PHE A 126 -27.77 -57.14 3.15
CA PHE A 126 -28.91 -56.52 3.88
C PHE A 126 -29.11 -55.02 3.60
N THR A 127 -30.11 -54.62 2.79
CA THR A 127 -31.52 -54.24 3.14
C THR A 127 -31.60 -53.07 4.12
N PHE A 128 -32.35 -51.98 3.93
CA PHE A 128 -33.44 -51.61 3.00
C PHE A 128 -33.37 -50.07 2.75
N GLN A 129 -34.14 -49.40 1.89
CA GLN A 129 -35.25 -49.80 1.00
C GLN A 129 -35.02 -49.17 -0.41
N LYS A 130 -35.97 -48.44 -1.02
CA LYS A 130 -35.80 -47.80 -2.36
C LYS A 130 -36.84 -46.71 -2.64
N GLU A 131 -36.40 -45.46 -2.87
CA GLU A 131 -37.13 -44.46 -3.68
C GLU A 131 -36.14 -43.60 -4.50
N ASN A 132 -36.62 -43.09 -5.63
CA ASN A 132 -35.88 -42.46 -6.74
C ASN A 132 -36.91 -41.68 -7.58
N PRO A 133 -36.53 -40.74 -8.48
CA PRO A 133 -35.41 -39.81 -8.42
C PRO A 133 -35.80 -38.37 -8.89
N SER A 134 -35.24 -37.29 -8.32
CA SER A 134 -35.25 -36.00 -9.01
C SER A 134 -34.02 -35.12 -8.75
N LEU A 135 -33.56 -34.48 -9.84
CA LEU A 135 -32.65 -33.33 -9.93
C LEU A 135 -31.29 -33.39 -9.20
N LYS A 136 -30.24 -33.61 -10.01
CA LYS A 136 -28.82 -33.50 -9.62
C LYS A 136 -28.46 -32.08 -9.14
N SER A 137 -28.33 -31.89 -7.83
CA SER A 137 -27.57 -30.76 -7.27
C SER A 137 -26.08 -30.89 -7.64
N ARG A 138 -25.45 -29.76 -8.00
CA ARG A 138 -24.05 -29.72 -8.47
C ARG A 138 -23.00 -29.61 -7.34
N PHE A 139 -23.43 -29.76 -6.08
CA PHE A 139 -22.58 -29.76 -4.90
C PHE A 139 -22.89 -30.98 -4.02
N GLN A 140 -22.04 -32.00 -4.09
CA GLN A 140 -21.92 -33.00 -3.04
C GLN A 140 -20.55 -32.87 -2.39
N PHE A 141 -20.55 -32.54 -1.10
CA PHE A 141 -19.37 -32.66 -0.26
C PHE A 141 -18.93 -34.12 -0.15
N HIS A 142 -17.66 -34.26 0.21
CA HIS A 142 -16.98 -35.51 0.51
C HIS A 142 -17.87 -36.59 1.17
N GLN A 143 -17.98 -37.76 0.52
CA GLN A 143 -17.95 -39.01 1.28
C GLN A 143 -16.69 -38.98 2.16
N GLU A 144 -16.85 -39.27 3.45
CA GLU A 144 -15.72 -39.39 4.37
C GLU A 144 -14.73 -40.41 3.80
N LYS A 145 -13.52 -39.95 3.52
CA LYS A 145 -12.46 -40.81 2.99
C LYS A 145 -11.97 -41.69 4.14
N SER A 146 -11.77 -42.97 3.88
CA SER A 146 -11.16 -43.88 4.86
C SER A 146 -9.83 -43.31 5.39
N PHE A 147 -9.50 -43.63 6.64
CA PHE A 147 -8.25 -43.22 7.27
C PHE A 147 -7.03 -43.64 6.42
N ASP A 148 -7.07 -44.84 5.85
CA ASP A 148 -6.03 -45.37 4.96
C ASP A 148 -5.90 -44.54 3.66
N ARG A 149 -7.00 -44.07 3.10
CA ARG A 149 -6.99 -43.19 1.93
C ARG A 149 -6.47 -41.80 2.26
N LEU A 150 -6.80 -41.25 3.43
CA LEU A 150 -6.23 -39.98 3.91
C LEU A 150 -4.72 -40.10 4.14
N SER A 151 -4.27 -41.22 4.71
CA SER A 151 -2.86 -41.56 4.90
C SER A 151 -2.13 -41.68 3.55
N ALA A 152 -2.65 -42.46 2.61
CA ALA A 152 -2.05 -42.64 1.28
C ALA A 152 -2.05 -41.34 0.43
N GLU A 153 -3.07 -40.47 0.56
CA GLU A 153 -3.08 -39.15 -0.10
C GLU A 153 -2.04 -38.20 0.53
N LYS A 154 -1.84 -38.26 1.87
CA LYS A 154 -0.80 -37.51 2.60
C LYS A 154 0.61 -37.93 2.18
N ASP A 155 0.85 -39.23 1.98
CA ASP A 155 2.15 -39.76 1.53
C ASP A 155 2.48 -39.40 0.07
N VAL A 156 1.49 -39.44 -0.83
CA VAL A 156 1.68 -38.94 -2.20
C VAL A 156 1.96 -37.43 -2.19
N SER A 157 1.33 -36.67 -1.30
CA SER A 157 1.58 -35.23 -1.14
C SER A 157 2.98 -34.94 -0.59
N SER A 158 3.44 -35.68 0.43
CA SER A 158 4.77 -35.52 1.03
C SER A 158 5.89 -35.86 0.04
N ALA A 159 5.79 -37.00 -0.66
CA ALA A 159 6.76 -37.39 -1.69
C ALA A 159 6.79 -36.40 -2.87
N LYS A 160 5.63 -35.86 -3.29
CA LYS A 160 5.55 -34.83 -4.34
C LYS A 160 6.21 -33.52 -3.91
N ARG A 161 6.09 -33.14 -2.63
CA ARG A 161 6.78 -31.98 -2.03
C ARG A 161 8.30 -32.20 -2.00
N GLU A 162 8.78 -33.37 -1.56
CA GLU A 162 10.21 -33.72 -1.54
C GLU A 162 10.84 -33.62 -2.94
N VAL A 163 10.21 -34.22 -3.97
CA VAL A 163 10.70 -34.14 -5.37
C VAL A 163 10.72 -32.69 -5.88
N LYS A 164 9.71 -31.86 -5.57
CA LYS A 164 9.67 -30.43 -5.95
C LYS A 164 10.80 -29.65 -5.27
N GLN A 165 11.06 -29.91 -3.99
CA GLN A 165 12.13 -29.28 -3.22
C GLN A 165 13.53 -29.68 -3.74
N LEU A 166 13.76 -30.96 -3.99
CA LEU A 166 15.01 -31.48 -4.57
C LEU A 166 15.31 -30.86 -5.94
N LYS A 167 14.31 -30.77 -6.83
CA LYS A 167 14.45 -30.07 -8.13
C LYS A 167 14.76 -28.58 -7.98
N LYS A 168 14.10 -27.86 -7.05
CA LYS A 168 14.37 -26.43 -6.77
C LYS A 168 15.81 -26.23 -6.29
N VAL A 169 16.27 -27.04 -5.33
CA VAL A 169 17.65 -26.97 -4.82
C VAL A 169 18.68 -27.36 -5.89
N GLN A 170 18.41 -28.41 -6.69
CA GLN A 170 19.26 -28.80 -7.80
C GLN A 170 19.43 -27.67 -8.83
N LYS A 171 18.33 -27.00 -9.23
CA LYS A 171 18.35 -25.85 -10.16
C LYS A 171 19.19 -24.69 -9.60
N SER A 172 18.94 -24.29 -8.34
CA SER A 172 19.70 -23.20 -7.69
C SER A 172 21.21 -23.44 -7.66
N LYS A 173 21.65 -24.67 -7.34
CA LYS A 173 23.07 -25.02 -7.28
C LYS A 173 23.72 -25.27 -8.65
N LYS A 174 22.94 -25.60 -9.68
CA LYS A 174 23.45 -25.74 -11.06
C LYS A 174 23.91 -24.39 -11.61
N ASN A 175 23.15 -23.33 -11.34
CA ASN A 175 23.50 -21.96 -11.73
C ASN A 175 24.77 -21.47 -11.00
N SER A 176 24.90 -21.74 -9.70
CA SER A 176 26.08 -21.33 -8.94
C SER A 176 27.39 -21.98 -9.41
N THR A 177 27.36 -23.13 -10.10
CA THR A 177 28.59 -23.86 -10.46
C THR A 177 29.20 -23.37 -11.77
N LYS A 178 28.40 -22.96 -12.77
CA LYS A 178 28.95 -22.32 -13.98
C LYS A 178 29.49 -20.91 -13.68
N VAL A 179 28.76 -20.15 -12.87
CA VAL A 179 29.19 -18.82 -12.42
C VAL A 179 30.46 -18.92 -11.55
N LYS A 180 30.54 -19.88 -10.62
CA LYS A 180 31.78 -20.12 -9.83
C LYS A 180 32.93 -20.78 -10.60
N ALA A 181 32.71 -21.41 -11.75
CA ALA A 181 33.81 -21.92 -12.57
C ALA A 181 34.48 -20.78 -13.36
N GLY A 182 33.70 -19.83 -13.87
CA GLY A 182 34.24 -18.59 -14.47
C GLY A 182 34.93 -17.71 -13.43
N LEU A 183 34.26 -17.44 -12.29
CA LEU A 183 34.84 -16.64 -11.20
C LEU A 183 36.01 -17.34 -10.48
N GLY A 184 36.03 -18.67 -10.43
CA GLY A 184 37.03 -19.43 -9.69
C GLY A 184 38.40 -19.50 -10.38
N LEU A 185 38.42 -19.43 -11.71
CA LEU A 185 39.66 -19.27 -12.50
C LEU A 185 40.20 -17.84 -12.36
N ALA A 186 39.31 -16.84 -12.49
CA ALA A 186 39.67 -15.44 -12.26
C ALA A 186 40.16 -15.15 -10.82
N ALA A 187 39.66 -15.89 -9.83
CA ALA A 187 40.05 -15.74 -8.42
C ALA A 187 41.36 -16.45 -8.03
N SER A 188 41.85 -17.42 -8.81
CA SER A 188 43.14 -18.07 -8.53
C SER A 188 44.32 -17.31 -9.14
N GLU A 189 44.16 -16.76 -10.35
CA GLU A 189 45.22 -15.96 -10.99
C GLU A 189 45.32 -14.52 -10.45
N SER A 190 44.32 -14.05 -9.69
CA SER A 190 44.36 -12.73 -9.03
C SER A 190 44.90 -12.74 -7.59
N LEU A 191 45.07 -13.91 -6.95
CA LEU A 191 45.59 -13.97 -5.58
C LEU A 191 47.12 -13.89 -5.49
N ASP A 192 47.86 -14.37 -6.51
CA ASP A 192 49.32 -14.25 -6.57
C ASP A 192 49.80 -12.84 -6.99
N LEU A 193 48.90 -11.99 -7.49
CA LEU A 193 49.20 -10.60 -7.92
C LEU A 193 48.90 -9.54 -6.84
N ILE A 194 48.50 -9.94 -5.62
CA ILE A 194 48.15 -9.03 -4.51
C ILE A 194 49.33 -8.79 -3.55
N ALA A 195 50.50 -9.39 -3.80
CA ALA A 195 51.68 -9.25 -2.94
C ALA A 195 52.55 -8.02 -3.24
N GLN A 196 52.34 -7.31 -4.36
CA GLN A 196 53.15 -6.16 -4.76
C GLN A 196 52.29 -5.06 -5.41
N GLU A 197 52.68 -3.82 -5.12
CA GLU A 197 52.21 -2.54 -5.68
C GLU A 197 50.88 -1.97 -5.11
N ASP A 198 51.05 -1.16 -4.06
CA ASP A 198 50.14 -0.06 -3.70
C ASP A 198 50.19 1.03 -4.78
N ASP A 199 49.35 0.94 -5.81
CA ASP A 199 48.71 2.12 -6.40
C ASP A 199 47.60 1.77 -7.42
N LEU A 200 46.80 2.79 -7.80
CA LEU A 200 45.76 2.86 -8.85
C LEU A 200 44.29 2.71 -8.42
N ASP A 201 43.58 3.84 -8.50
CA ASP A 201 42.17 4.02 -8.13
C ASP A 201 41.16 3.32 -9.07
N GLY A 202 41.64 2.62 -10.11
CA GLY A 202 40.80 1.97 -11.13
C GLY A 202 40.01 0.74 -10.64
N LEU A 203 40.47 0.05 -9.58
CA LEU A 203 39.88 -1.23 -9.14
C LEU A 203 38.62 -1.11 -8.28
N ARG A 204 38.27 0.09 -7.77
CA ARG A 204 37.08 0.28 -6.91
C ARG A 204 35.76 0.08 -7.68
N THR A 205 35.79 0.26 -9.00
CA THR A 205 34.65 0.09 -9.92
C THR A 205 34.00 -1.30 -9.89
N MET A 206 34.76 -2.39 -9.65
CA MET A 206 34.20 -3.75 -9.70
C MET A 206 33.24 -4.07 -8.54
N LYS A 207 33.43 -3.48 -7.35
CA LYS A 207 32.51 -3.69 -6.22
C LYS A 207 31.15 -3.01 -6.48
N ASP A 208 31.17 -1.77 -6.97
CA ASP A 208 29.97 -1.04 -7.37
C ASP A 208 29.29 -1.66 -8.59
N THR A 209 30.05 -2.20 -9.54
CA THR A 209 29.51 -2.96 -10.68
C THR A 209 28.77 -4.22 -10.20
N SER A 210 29.24 -4.87 -9.13
CA SER A 210 28.53 -6.03 -8.54
C SER A 210 27.20 -5.65 -7.87
N LEU A 211 27.15 -4.48 -7.22
CA LEU A 211 25.92 -3.92 -6.62
C LEU A 211 24.93 -3.44 -7.70
N LYS A 212 25.42 -2.74 -8.72
CA LYS A 212 24.61 -2.38 -9.91
C LYS A 212 24.08 -3.65 -10.60
N ALA A 213 24.91 -4.68 -10.80
CA ALA A 213 24.45 -5.97 -11.35
C ALA A 213 23.42 -6.70 -10.46
N ARG A 214 23.49 -6.57 -9.13
CA ARG A 214 22.48 -7.12 -8.20
C ARG A 214 21.15 -6.35 -8.28
N ARG A 215 21.19 -5.01 -8.40
CA ARG A 215 20.02 -4.16 -8.67
C ARG A 215 19.36 -4.51 -10.01
N TYR A 216 20.12 -4.52 -11.11
CA TYR A 216 19.60 -4.94 -12.43
C TYR A 216 19.11 -6.40 -12.45
N GLY A 217 19.66 -7.28 -11.60
CA GLY A 217 19.20 -8.65 -11.42
C GLY A 217 17.81 -8.78 -10.76
N ARG A 218 17.45 -7.86 -9.85
CA ARG A 218 16.08 -7.74 -9.31
C ARG A 218 15.12 -7.19 -10.37
N PHE A 219 15.46 -6.03 -10.96
CA PHE A 219 14.67 -5.37 -12.01
C PHE A 219 14.32 -6.32 -13.17
N THR A 220 15.31 -7.02 -13.74
CA THR A 220 15.07 -7.97 -14.84
C THR A 220 14.27 -9.21 -14.43
N TYR A 221 14.29 -9.60 -13.16
CA TYR A 221 13.46 -10.69 -12.63
C TYR A 221 11.99 -10.25 -12.45
N GLN A 222 11.76 -9.02 -11.97
CA GLN A 222 10.42 -8.44 -11.83
C GLN A 222 9.80 -8.09 -13.20
N ALA A 223 10.50 -7.38 -14.09
CA ALA A 223 10.04 -7.14 -15.46
C ALA A 223 9.78 -8.45 -16.24
N GLY A 224 10.62 -9.48 -16.03
CA GLY A 224 10.43 -10.81 -16.61
C GLY A 224 9.25 -11.61 -16.01
N LYS A 225 8.77 -11.26 -14.81
CA LYS A 225 7.57 -11.81 -14.15
C LYS A 225 6.31 -11.17 -14.77
N VAL A 226 6.32 -9.86 -15.04
CA VAL A 226 5.25 -9.14 -15.76
C VAL A 226 5.07 -9.70 -17.17
N ALA A 227 6.14 -9.79 -17.96
CA ALA A 227 6.10 -10.31 -19.34
C ALA A 227 5.64 -11.78 -19.48
N VAL A 228 5.55 -12.52 -18.36
CA VAL A 228 5.03 -13.90 -18.29
C VAL A 228 3.60 -13.95 -17.71
N LYS A 229 3.16 -12.94 -16.96
CA LYS A 229 1.75 -12.75 -16.56
C LYS A 229 0.89 -12.27 -17.74
N SER A 230 1.35 -11.28 -18.50
CA SER A 230 0.59 -10.61 -19.58
C SER A 230 0.58 -11.43 -20.88
N GLY A 231 -0.30 -12.43 -20.97
CA GLY A 231 -0.46 -13.27 -22.16
C GLY A 231 -0.91 -12.48 -23.40
N GLN A 232 -0.30 -12.76 -24.56
CA GLN A 232 -0.51 -12.12 -25.88
C GLN A 232 -0.23 -10.60 -25.99
N THR A 233 -0.56 -9.78 -24.99
CA THR A 233 -0.43 -8.31 -25.05
C THR A 233 1.03 -7.83 -25.00
N GLY A 234 1.89 -8.42 -24.14
CA GLY A 234 3.31 -8.06 -24.04
C GLY A 234 4.15 -8.26 -25.33
N VAL A 235 3.62 -9.00 -26.31
CA VAL A 235 4.23 -9.17 -27.65
C VAL A 235 3.99 -7.95 -28.56
N ARG A 236 3.05 -7.06 -28.22
CA ARG A 236 2.81 -5.78 -28.91
C ARG A 236 3.70 -4.66 -28.37
N PHE A 237 3.76 -4.52 -27.04
CA PHE A 237 4.63 -3.60 -26.29
C PHE A 237 6.10 -3.64 -26.78
N THR A 238 6.64 -4.84 -26.94
CA THR A 238 8.02 -5.07 -27.42
C THR A 238 8.24 -4.60 -28.87
N LYS A 239 7.23 -4.57 -29.74
CA LYS A 239 7.37 -4.12 -31.13
C LYS A 239 7.43 -2.60 -31.26
N THR A 240 6.54 -1.88 -30.58
CA THR A 240 6.47 -0.41 -30.66
C THR A 240 7.73 0.23 -30.06
N LYS A 241 8.23 -0.31 -28.93
CA LYS A 241 9.46 0.19 -28.30
C LYS A 241 10.73 -0.17 -29.10
N PHE A 242 10.74 -1.27 -29.88
CA PHE A 242 11.86 -1.60 -30.79
C PHE A 242 12.03 -0.57 -31.93
N SER A 243 10.93 0.00 -32.44
CA SER A 243 11.00 1.13 -33.39
C SER A 243 11.61 2.39 -32.76
N HIS A 244 11.21 2.73 -31.53
CA HIS A 244 11.68 3.95 -30.85
C HIS A 244 13.17 3.86 -30.45
N GLY A 245 13.63 2.70 -29.97
CA GLY A 245 15.05 2.48 -29.68
C GLY A 245 15.94 2.60 -30.93
N LYS A 246 15.45 2.16 -32.10
CA LYS A 246 16.15 2.29 -33.39
C LYS A 246 16.27 3.75 -33.84
N GLU A 247 15.25 4.58 -33.61
CA GLU A 247 15.25 6.01 -33.93
C GLU A 247 16.23 6.78 -33.03
N ARG A 248 16.19 6.54 -31.71
CA ARG A 248 17.14 7.11 -30.73
C ARG A 248 18.60 6.75 -31.05
N PHE A 249 18.88 5.48 -31.37
CA PHE A 249 20.22 5.05 -31.78
C PHE A 249 20.71 5.74 -33.06
N GLN A 250 19.81 6.06 -34.00
CA GLN A 250 20.15 6.82 -35.20
C GLN A 250 20.42 8.31 -34.93
N ASN A 251 19.77 8.92 -33.93
CA ASN A 251 20.02 10.31 -33.53
C ASN A 251 21.31 10.44 -32.72
N PHE A 252 21.58 9.49 -31.81
CA PHE A 252 22.85 9.37 -31.10
C PHE A 252 24.03 9.24 -32.07
N LYS A 253 23.93 8.35 -33.08
CA LYS A 253 24.96 8.20 -34.13
C LYS A 253 25.11 9.43 -35.05
N LYS A 254 24.21 10.41 -34.96
CA LYS A 254 24.28 11.71 -35.68
C LYS A 254 24.67 12.88 -34.76
N GLY A 255 25.08 12.61 -33.52
CA GLY A 255 25.52 13.64 -32.57
C GLY A 255 24.41 14.54 -32.02
N LYS A 256 23.13 14.14 -32.12
CA LYS A 256 21.97 14.95 -31.69
C LYS A 256 21.36 14.54 -30.34
N GLY A 257 22.12 13.81 -29.51
CA GLY A 257 21.61 13.26 -28.25
C GLY A 257 20.54 12.18 -28.43
N PHE A 258 19.82 11.88 -27.36
CA PHE A 258 18.81 10.81 -27.28
C PHE A 258 17.37 11.27 -27.58
N THR A 259 17.19 12.51 -28.04
CA THR A 259 15.88 13.12 -28.32
C THR A 259 15.24 12.63 -29.63
N ARG A 260 13.91 12.77 -29.73
CA ARG A 260 13.09 12.35 -30.87
C ARG A 260 12.60 13.56 -31.66
N GLN A 261 12.39 13.43 -32.97
CA GLN A 261 11.83 14.51 -33.80
C GLN A 261 10.37 14.22 -34.22
N LYS A 262 9.43 14.86 -33.49
CA LYS A 262 7.98 15.05 -33.78
C LYS A 262 7.06 13.81 -33.91
N PRO A 263 5.78 13.92 -33.49
CA PRO A 263 4.76 12.90 -33.68
C PRO A 263 4.05 12.99 -35.06
N LEU A 264 3.50 11.87 -35.53
CA LEU A 264 2.73 11.78 -36.78
C LEU A 264 1.22 11.92 -36.55
N LYS A 265 0.55 12.73 -37.38
CA LYS A 265 -0.93 12.88 -37.43
C LYS A 265 -1.62 11.65 -38.10
N PRO A 266 -2.92 11.41 -37.87
CA PRO A 266 -3.52 10.06 -38.03
C PRO A 266 -4.04 9.67 -39.43
N ARG A 267 -4.01 8.36 -39.69
CA ARG A 267 -4.76 7.53 -40.68
C ARG A 267 -4.74 7.92 -42.18
N ARG A 268 -4.09 7.08 -43.02
CA ARG A 268 -4.73 6.34 -44.15
C ARG A 268 -3.80 5.29 -44.80
N ARG A 269 -4.39 4.26 -45.42
CA ARG A 269 -3.80 3.20 -46.30
C ARG A 269 -3.07 2.00 -45.67
N TYR A 270 -3.83 1.15 -44.97
CA TYR A 270 -3.50 -0.27 -44.69
C TYR A 270 -3.41 -1.16 -45.96
N HIS A 271 -4.02 -0.76 -47.09
CA HIS A 271 -4.22 -1.63 -48.26
C HIS A 271 -3.11 -1.70 -49.31
N THR A 272 -2.09 -0.84 -49.26
CA THR A 272 -1.02 -0.85 -50.29
C THR A 272 0.13 -1.81 -49.95
N PHE A 273 0.40 -2.04 -48.67
CA PHE A 273 1.51 -2.90 -48.21
C PHE A 273 1.24 -4.40 -48.44
N LEU A 274 0.00 -4.85 -48.21
CA LEU A 274 -0.42 -6.25 -48.44
C LEU A 274 -0.33 -6.69 -49.91
N LYS A 275 -0.32 -5.77 -50.87
CA LYS A 275 -0.14 -6.07 -52.30
C LYS A 275 1.33 -6.27 -52.71
N LEU A 276 2.29 -5.70 -51.97
CA LEU A 276 3.73 -5.91 -52.19
C LEU A 276 4.25 -7.17 -51.49
N ALA A 277 3.70 -7.50 -50.31
CA ALA A 277 4.10 -8.67 -49.51
C ALA A 277 3.84 -10.04 -50.18
N ARG A 278 3.09 -10.09 -51.29
CA ARG A 278 2.79 -11.33 -52.03
C ARG A 278 3.70 -11.61 -53.25
N LYS A 279 4.73 -10.79 -53.50
CA LYS A 279 5.62 -10.96 -54.67
C LYS A 279 7.12 -11.18 -54.37
N GLN A 280 7.48 -11.44 -53.11
CA GLN A 280 8.86 -11.74 -52.68
C GLN A 280 8.99 -12.94 -51.72
N SER A 281 8.12 -13.93 -51.85
CA SER A 281 8.48 -15.31 -51.50
C SER A 281 9.32 -15.91 -52.65
N VAL A 282 10.44 -16.57 -52.31
CA VAL A 282 11.44 -17.16 -53.24
C VAL A 282 12.48 -16.16 -53.81
N ALA A 283 13.40 -15.70 -52.96
CA ALA A 283 14.86 -15.54 -53.21
C ALA A 283 15.49 -14.76 -52.04
N GLY A 284 16.45 -15.34 -51.29
CA GLY A 284 17.00 -14.58 -50.15
C GLY A 284 18.11 -15.18 -49.27
N PHE A 285 18.51 -16.45 -49.42
CA PHE A 285 19.50 -17.07 -48.51
C PHE A 285 20.96 -16.56 -48.69
N LYS A 286 21.19 -15.53 -49.52
CA LYS A 286 22.52 -14.90 -49.73
C LYS A 286 22.76 -13.62 -48.92
N GLY A 287 21.74 -12.95 -48.37
CA GLY A 287 21.91 -11.68 -47.66
C GLY A 287 22.64 -11.79 -46.31
N ILE A 288 22.41 -12.88 -45.57
CA ILE A 288 22.95 -13.06 -44.21
C ILE A 288 24.47 -13.31 -44.23
N VAL A 289 25.00 -13.96 -45.27
CA VAL A 289 26.45 -14.21 -45.40
C VAL A 289 27.23 -12.93 -45.72
N GLN A 290 26.62 -11.96 -46.42
CA GLN A 290 27.29 -10.71 -46.79
C GLN A 290 27.36 -9.70 -45.63
N ALA A 291 26.40 -9.74 -44.69
CA ALA A 291 26.47 -9.00 -43.43
C ALA A 291 27.64 -9.44 -42.53
N ILE A 292 28.05 -10.72 -42.61
CA ILE A 292 29.21 -11.27 -41.88
C ILE A 292 30.55 -10.89 -42.54
N LYS A 293 30.57 -10.62 -43.86
CA LYS A 293 31.75 -10.05 -44.53
C LYS A 293 31.95 -8.56 -44.19
N GLY A 294 30.87 -7.82 -43.93
CA GLY A 294 30.95 -6.40 -43.54
C GLY A 294 31.53 -6.15 -42.13
N SER A 295 31.53 -7.14 -41.24
CA SER A 295 32.09 -7.03 -39.88
C SER A 295 33.58 -7.40 -39.78
N MET A 296 34.21 -7.88 -40.85
CA MET A 296 35.62 -8.28 -40.87
C MET A 296 36.60 -7.09 -40.92
N THR A 297 36.18 -5.93 -41.44
CA THR A 297 37.05 -4.75 -41.63
C THR A 297 37.35 -3.97 -40.34
N PHE A 298 36.68 -4.29 -39.22
CA PHE A 298 37.02 -3.75 -37.91
C PHE A 298 38.15 -4.52 -37.20
N PHE A 299 38.55 -5.68 -37.75
CA PHE A 299 39.55 -6.60 -37.16
C PHE A 299 40.90 -6.61 -37.90
N SER A 300 41.13 -5.73 -38.88
CA SER A 300 42.35 -5.73 -39.70
C SER A 300 43.47 -4.80 -39.20
N VAL A 301 43.38 -4.31 -37.96
CA VAL A 301 44.45 -3.56 -37.28
C VAL A 301 44.66 -4.17 -35.89
N LEU A 302 45.92 -4.32 -35.46
CA LEU A 302 46.38 -4.98 -34.21
C LEU A 302 46.30 -6.52 -34.19
N ALA A 303 46.95 -7.18 -35.15
CA ALA A 303 47.47 -8.52 -34.94
C ALA A 303 48.69 -8.47 -34.00
N GLY A 304 48.65 -9.17 -32.85
CA GLY A 304 49.85 -9.29 -32.00
C GLY A 304 49.69 -9.85 -30.59
N ASN A 305 48.53 -9.72 -29.92
CA ASN A 305 48.42 -10.10 -28.50
C ASN A 305 47.08 -10.83 -28.18
N PRO A 306 47.08 -12.03 -27.57
CA PRO A 306 45.85 -12.74 -27.21
C PRO A 306 45.00 -12.02 -26.13
N LEU A 307 45.58 -11.13 -25.31
CA LEU A 307 44.82 -10.39 -24.30
C LEU A 307 43.76 -9.46 -24.91
N THR A 308 44.06 -8.82 -26.04
CA THR A 308 43.13 -7.85 -26.66
C THR A 308 41.91 -8.53 -27.28
N TRP A 309 41.99 -9.82 -27.62
CA TRP A 309 40.84 -10.62 -28.06
C TRP A 309 39.86 -10.90 -26.91
N ILE A 310 40.39 -11.13 -25.70
CA ILE A 310 39.59 -11.32 -24.50
C ILE A 310 38.91 -10.00 -24.11
N VAL A 311 39.65 -8.89 -24.11
CA VAL A 311 39.08 -7.55 -23.82
C VAL A 311 38.05 -7.15 -24.87
N SER A 312 38.33 -7.33 -26.16
CA SER A 312 37.37 -7.01 -27.24
C SER A 312 36.14 -7.91 -27.22
N GLY A 313 36.30 -9.20 -26.86
CA GLY A 313 35.19 -10.13 -26.67
C GLY A 313 34.32 -9.75 -25.47
N ILE A 314 34.92 -9.32 -24.36
CA ILE A 314 34.22 -8.79 -23.19
C ILE A 314 33.53 -7.47 -23.53
N LEU A 315 34.16 -6.58 -24.29
CA LEU A 315 33.57 -5.31 -24.75
C LEU A 315 32.39 -5.54 -25.69
N LEU A 316 32.50 -6.52 -26.61
CA LEU A 316 31.41 -6.93 -27.50
C LEU A 316 30.26 -7.56 -26.72
N ILE A 317 30.55 -8.41 -25.72
CA ILE A 317 29.53 -8.97 -24.83
C ILE A 317 28.88 -7.86 -23.99
N LEU A 318 29.64 -6.89 -23.49
CA LEU A 318 29.13 -5.72 -22.79
C LEU A 318 28.27 -4.84 -23.70
N LEU A 319 28.64 -4.63 -24.96
CA LEU A 319 27.85 -3.87 -25.95
C LEU A 319 26.59 -4.62 -26.41
N LEU A 320 26.66 -5.95 -26.56
CA LEU A 320 25.49 -6.80 -26.82
C LEU A 320 24.56 -6.87 -25.59
N MET A 321 25.12 -6.88 -24.38
CA MET A 321 24.37 -6.69 -23.15
C MET A 321 23.76 -5.29 -23.10
N MET A 322 24.50 -4.21 -23.33
CA MET A 322 23.99 -2.83 -23.34
C MET A 322 22.89 -2.62 -24.37
N SER A 323 23.03 -3.17 -25.58
CA SER A 323 21.99 -3.06 -26.62
C SER A 323 20.76 -3.95 -26.33
N PHE A 324 20.94 -5.10 -25.66
CA PHE A 324 19.82 -5.86 -25.11
C PHE A 324 19.16 -5.13 -23.93
N PHE A 325 19.93 -4.50 -23.03
CA PHE A 325 19.45 -3.71 -21.90
C PHE A 325 18.73 -2.43 -22.32
N MET A 326 19.19 -1.74 -23.37
CA MET A 326 18.46 -0.62 -23.98
C MET A 326 17.14 -1.05 -24.67
N SER A 327 16.91 -2.36 -24.88
CA SER A 327 15.59 -2.88 -25.30
C SER A 327 14.68 -3.33 -24.15
N VAL A 328 15.21 -3.46 -22.92
CA VAL A 328 14.49 -3.98 -21.74
C VAL A 328 14.25 -2.90 -20.66
N SER A 329 15.03 -1.81 -20.67
CA SER A 329 14.84 -0.61 -19.83
C SER A 329 13.48 0.07 -20.04
N GLY A 330 12.81 -0.13 -21.18
CA GLY A 330 11.47 0.41 -21.46
C GLY A 330 10.31 -0.24 -20.69
N SER A 331 10.55 -0.79 -19.49
CA SER A 331 9.56 -1.45 -18.62
C SER A 331 9.30 -0.72 -17.28
N SER A 332 9.91 0.44 -17.05
CA SER A 332 9.48 1.38 -16.00
C SER A 332 8.75 2.57 -16.62
N VAL A 333 7.71 3.08 -15.94
CA VAL A 333 7.04 4.33 -16.34
C VAL A 333 8.00 5.50 -16.16
N ILE A 334 8.59 5.61 -14.97
CA ILE A 334 9.50 6.69 -14.60
C ILE A 334 10.85 6.48 -15.30
N GLN A 335 11.25 7.48 -16.09
CA GLN A 335 12.50 7.52 -16.85
C GLN A 335 13.23 8.86 -16.71
N GLN A 336 12.60 9.83 -16.05
CA GLN A 336 13.15 11.13 -15.71
C GLN A 336 14.33 11.03 -14.73
N ASP A 337 15.25 12.00 -14.82
CA ASP A 337 16.27 12.24 -13.81
C ASP A 337 15.70 12.28 -12.37
N GLU A 338 16.45 11.70 -11.43
CA GLU A 338 16.04 11.51 -10.04
C GLU A 338 15.89 12.83 -9.26
N MET A 339 16.69 13.85 -9.60
CA MET A 339 16.65 15.16 -8.96
C MET A 339 15.53 16.02 -9.55
N GLU A 340 15.36 16.03 -10.88
CA GLU A 340 14.22 16.69 -11.54
C GLU A 340 12.88 16.08 -11.13
N LEU A 341 12.79 14.76 -10.99
CA LEU A 341 11.62 14.08 -10.43
C LEU A 341 11.36 14.50 -8.98
N THR A 342 12.41 14.65 -8.16
CA THR A 342 12.28 15.16 -6.78
C THR A 342 11.78 16.61 -6.79
N LYS A 343 12.26 17.48 -7.70
CA LYS A 343 11.77 18.85 -7.86
C LYS A 343 10.30 18.88 -8.27
N ALA A 344 9.89 18.08 -9.26
CA ALA A 344 8.51 18.01 -9.74
C ALA A 344 7.54 17.51 -8.65
N TYR A 345 7.91 16.48 -7.89
CA TYR A 345 7.15 16.01 -6.74
C TYR A 345 7.05 17.10 -5.65
N THR A 346 8.16 17.77 -5.36
CA THR A 346 8.22 18.84 -4.35
C THR A 346 7.35 20.03 -4.75
N HIS A 347 7.32 20.40 -6.04
CA HIS A 347 6.42 21.43 -6.57
C HIS A 347 4.95 21.07 -6.34
N MET A 348 4.53 19.83 -6.62
CA MET A 348 3.17 19.38 -6.34
C MET A 348 2.81 19.40 -4.84
N THR A 349 3.77 19.12 -3.93
CA THR A 349 3.53 19.31 -2.48
C THR A 349 3.49 20.78 -2.07
N TRP A 350 4.17 21.67 -2.79
CA TRP A 350 4.12 23.10 -2.56
C TRP A 350 2.75 23.67 -2.95
N GLU A 351 2.20 23.25 -4.09
CA GLU A 351 0.82 23.60 -4.48
C GLU A 351 -0.19 23.11 -3.42
N ASP A 352 -0.09 21.85 -2.97
CA ASP A 352 -0.91 21.32 -1.88
C ASP A 352 -0.82 22.19 -0.61
N ALA A 353 0.40 22.60 -0.19
CA ALA A 353 0.61 23.38 1.02
C ALA A 353 0.16 24.84 0.89
N GLU A 354 0.44 25.49 -0.24
CA GLU A 354 0.06 26.89 -0.48
C GLU A 354 -1.45 27.02 -0.65
N HIS A 355 -2.11 26.09 -1.36
CA HIS A 355 -3.56 26.05 -1.43
C HIS A 355 -4.21 25.57 -0.13
N THR A 356 -3.55 24.75 0.70
CA THR A 356 -4.04 24.49 2.08
C THR A 356 -4.06 25.76 2.91
N ARG A 357 -2.98 26.55 2.84
CA ARG A 357 -2.81 27.79 3.61
C ARG A 357 -3.75 28.92 3.16
N THR A 358 -3.98 29.04 1.86
CA THR A 358 -4.72 30.18 1.26
C THR A 358 -6.21 29.92 1.04
N ASN A 359 -6.68 28.68 1.19
CA ASN A 359 -8.06 28.33 0.93
C ASN A 359 -8.99 28.64 2.12
N GLU A 360 -9.87 29.62 1.90
CA GLU A 360 -10.93 30.04 2.83
C GLU A 360 -11.87 28.91 3.27
N LYS A 361 -11.98 27.82 2.50
CA LYS A 361 -12.78 26.63 2.87
C LYS A 361 -12.11 25.78 3.97
N GLY A 362 -10.80 25.91 4.19
CA GLY A 362 -10.03 25.10 5.16
C GLY A 362 -9.65 23.69 4.69
N ILE A 363 -9.58 23.43 3.37
CA ILE A 363 -9.18 22.11 2.83
C ILE A 363 -7.69 21.89 3.05
N THR A 364 -7.31 20.76 3.64
CA THR A 364 -5.90 20.32 3.71
C THR A 364 -5.62 19.33 2.57
N TYR A 365 -4.89 19.77 1.56
CA TYR A 365 -4.66 19.00 0.34
C TYR A 365 -3.51 18.00 0.49
N TYR A 366 -3.80 16.74 0.13
CA TYR A 366 -2.82 15.67 -0.02
C TYR A 366 -3.10 14.92 -1.32
N THR A 367 -2.73 15.56 -2.44
CA THR A 367 -2.85 15.02 -3.80
C THR A 367 -2.15 13.66 -3.91
N LYS A 368 -2.66 12.76 -4.76
CA LYS A 368 -1.99 11.50 -5.13
C LYS A 368 -0.90 11.76 -6.18
N ILE A 369 0.16 12.44 -5.74
CA ILE A 369 1.24 12.96 -6.59
C ILE A 369 1.92 11.84 -7.41
N ASP A 370 1.98 10.62 -6.90
CA ASP A 370 2.54 9.49 -7.64
C ASP A 370 1.82 9.20 -8.97
N GLU A 371 0.49 9.36 -9.03
CA GLU A 371 -0.28 9.23 -10.28
C GLU A 371 0.08 10.34 -11.28
N VAL A 372 0.34 11.54 -10.77
CA VAL A 372 0.77 12.70 -11.57
C VAL A 372 2.16 12.45 -12.14
N MET A 373 3.13 11.99 -11.34
CA MET A 373 4.48 11.68 -11.81
C MET A 373 4.49 10.57 -12.87
N VAL A 374 3.66 9.53 -12.67
CA VAL A 374 3.41 8.44 -13.63
C VAL A 374 2.87 8.97 -14.96
N TYR A 375 1.84 9.82 -14.92
CA TYR A 375 1.27 10.44 -16.12
C TYR A 375 2.30 11.32 -16.86
N MET A 376 3.01 12.19 -16.13
CA MET A 376 3.99 13.10 -16.69
C MET A 376 5.15 12.36 -17.36
N ASN A 377 5.66 11.31 -16.73
CA ASN A 377 6.71 10.47 -17.32
C ASN A 377 6.20 9.64 -18.51
N HIS A 378 4.92 9.28 -18.56
CA HIS A 378 4.34 8.63 -19.75
C HIS A 378 4.27 9.58 -20.95
N GLN A 379 3.80 10.83 -20.73
CA GLN A 379 3.65 11.83 -21.80
C GLN A 379 4.98 12.45 -22.25
N TYR A 380 5.80 12.89 -21.30
CA TYR A 380 6.95 13.77 -21.54
C TYR A 380 8.29 13.10 -21.24
N GLN A 381 8.30 12.03 -20.43
CA GLN A 381 9.49 11.25 -20.04
C GLN A 381 10.50 12.10 -19.26
N ASP A 382 11.69 12.34 -19.82
CA ASP A 382 12.81 12.98 -19.14
C ASP A 382 12.75 14.51 -19.32
N TYR A 383 11.81 15.14 -18.61
CA TYR A 383 11.60 16.58 -18.60
C TYR A 383 12.26 17.26 -17.39
N LYS A 384 12.68 18.51 -17.55
CA LYS A 384 13.09 19.38 -16.44
C LYS A 384 11.95 20.29 -16.02
N LEU A 385 11.86 20.63 -14.74
CA LEU A 385 10.70 21.36 -14.20
C LEU A 385 10.52 22.77 -14.82
N ASP A 386 11.64 23.46 -15.06
CA ASP A 386 11.64 24.84 -15.56
C ASP A 386 11.71 24.94 -17.11
N ASP A 387 11.78 23.81 -17.82
CA ASP A 387 11.80 23.78 -19.29
C ASP A 387 10.40 24.05 -19.88
N PHE A 388 10.37 24.55 -21.13
CA PHE A 388 9.14 24.80 -21.88
C PHE A 388 8.60 23.55 -22.59
N ILE A 389 7.28 23.36 -22.54
CA ILE A 389 6.56 22.33 -23.30
C ILE A 389 6.43 22.78 -24.77
N GLU A 390 7.04 22.03 -25.69
CA GLU A 390 7.09 22.34 -27.14
C GLU A 390 5.71 22.62 -27.79
N THR A 391 4.63 22.12 -27.20
CA THR A 391 3.26 22.19 -27.76
C THR A 391 2.36 23.27 -27.17
N SER A 392 2.65 23.80 -25.97
CA SER A 392 1.81 24.81 -25.30
C SER A 392 2.51 26.15 -25.07
N GLY A 393 3.85 26.18 -25.05
CA GLY A 393 4.61 27.40 -24.73
C GLY A 393 4.61 27.77 -23.25
N THR A 394 4.06 26.93 -22.37
CA THR A 394 4.15 27.01 -20.91
C THR A 394 5.29 26.13 -20.40
N THR A 395 5.79 26.38 -19.21
CA THR A 395 6.76 25.53 -18.51
C THR A 395 6.11 24.25 -17.96
N TYR A 396 6.90 23.21 -17.70
CA TYR A 396 6.42 22.01 -17.00
C TYR A 396 5.92 22.33 -15.58
N LYS A 397 6.51 23.34 -14.92
CA LYS A 397 6.05 23.86 -13.63
C LYS A 397 4.63 24.42 -13.71
N GLU A 398 4.37 25.34 -14.65
CA GLU A 398 3.02 25.91 -14.86
C GLU A 398 2.00 24.83 -15.25
N PHE A 399 2.41 23.84 -16.04
CA PHE A 399 1.55 22.71 -16.38
C PHE A 399 1.18 21.86 -15.14
N LEU A 400 2.14 21.63 -14.23
CA LEU A 400 1.86 20.94 -12.97
C LEU A 400 0.94 21.75 -12.05
N SER A 401 1.09 23.08 -11.98
CA SER A 401 0.17 23.96 -11.25
C SER A 401 -1.26 23.92 -11.83
N GLN A 402 -1.40 23.95 -13.16
CA GLN A 402 -2.70 23.81 -13.82
C GLN A 402 -3.31 22.43 -13.58
N LEU A 403 -2.52 21.36 -13.68
CA LEU A 403 -2.97 20.00 -13.41
C LEU A 403 -3.38 19.81 -11.93
N TRP A 404 -2.67 20.43 -10.99
CA TRP A 404 -3.10 20.51 -9.60
C TRP A 404 -4.48 21.18 -9.48
N SER A 405 -4.69 22.31 -10.15
CA SER A 405 -5.97 23.02 -10.16
C SER A 405 -7.09 22.18 -10.79
N ASP A 406 -6.82 21.41 -11.84
CA ASP A 406 -7.82 20.59 -12.51
C ASP A 406 -8.19 19.32 -11.71
N LEU A 407 -7.28 18.86 -10.83
CA LEU A 407 -7.52 17.79 -9.85
C LEU A 407 -8.27 18.28 -8.60
N ASN A 408 -7.95 19.47 -8.09
CA ASN A 408 -8.31 19.92 -6.73
C ASN A 408 -9.19 21.18 -6.64
N GLY A 409 -9.29 21.96 -7.73
CA GLY A 409 -9.97 23.27 -7.75
C GLY A 409 -11.45 23.24 -8.17
N GLY A 410 -11.98 22.09 -8.58
CA GLY A 410 -13.40 21.92 -8.92
C GLY A 410 -14.31 21.71 -7.70
N ASP A 411 -15.61 21.50 -7.95
CA ASP A 411 -16.60 21.18 -6.90
C ASP A 411 -16.35 19.81 -6.22
N SER A 412 -15.57 18.94 -6.86
CA SER A 412 -15.11 17.66 -6.31
C SER A 412 -13.65 17.39 -6.65
N ILE A 413 -12.96 16.69 -5.76
CA ILE A 413 -11.59 16.21 -5.98
C ILE A 413 -11.64 15.09 -7.03
N LYS A 414 -10.77 15.17 -8.02
CA LYS A 414 -10.61 14.16 -9.08
C LYS A 414 -9.33 13.34 -8.89
N SER A 415 -9.32 12.12 -9.44
CA SER A 415 -8.10 11.35 -9.67
C SER A 415 -7.48 11.69 -11.03
N MET A 416 -6.23 11.27 -11.29
CA MET A 416 -5.68 11.37 -12.65
C MET A 416 -6.51 10.59 -13.67
N SER A 417 -7.14 9.48 -13.24
CA SER A 417 -7.94 8.63 -14.12
C SER A 417 -9.24 9.28 -14.60
N ASP A 418 -9.77 10.25 -13.85
CA ASP A 418 -10.94 11.03 -14.26
C ASP A 418 -10.58 12.03 -15.37
N LEU A 419 -9.39 12.63 -15.27
CA LEU A 419 -8.88 13.62 -16.23
C LEU A 419 -8.53 13.00 -17.59
N TYR A 420 -8.27 11.69 -17.71
CA TYR A 420 -7.92 11.04 -18.98
C TYR A 420 -8.99 11.14 -20.09
N LYS A 421 -10.21 11.59 -19.75
CA LYS A 421 -11.29 11.87 -20.70
C LYS A 421 -11.28 13.32 -21.20
N GLU A 422 -10.68 14.23 -20.45
CA GLU A 422 -10.61 15.66 -20.76
C GLU A 422 -9.60 15.93 -21.88
N PRO A 423 -9.85 16.88 -22.81
CA PRO A 423 -9.01 17.08 -23.99
C PRO A 423 -7.53 17.40 -23.68
N ALA A 424 -7.25 18.05 -22.55
CA ALA A 424 -5.91 18.43 -22.13
C ALA A 424 -5.05 17.23 -21.67
N TYR A 425 -5.68 16.24 -21.03
CA TYR A 425 -4.98 15.11 -20.38
C TYR A 425 -5.26 13.75 -21.05
N LYS A 426 -5.79 13.79 -22.28
CA LYS A 426 -6.42 12.63 -22.91
C LYS A 426 -5.48 11.46 -23.15
N LEU A 427 -5.82 10.30 -22.59
CA LEU A 427 -5.17 9.01 -22.88
C LEU A 427 -6.10 8.11 -23.70
N SER A 428 -5.54 7.27 -24.57
CA SER A 428 -6.33 6.19 -25.18
C SER A 428 -6.54 5.05 -24.19
N ASP A 429 -7.58 4.24 -24.39
CA ASP A 429 -7.86 3.08 -23.53
C ASP A 429 -6.65 2.10 -23.50
N GLU A 430 -5.90 2.01 -24.61
CA GLU A 430 -4.67 1.22 -24.71
C GLU A 430 -3.54 1.78 -23.82
N ASP A 431 -3.38 3.10 -23.75
CA ASP A 431 -2.37 3.76 -22.89
C ASP A 431 -2.77 3.68 -21.40
N GLN A 432 -4.06 3.72 -21.09
CA GLN A 432 -4.59 3.57 -19.72
C GLN A 432 -4.36 2.14 -19.19
N GLU A 433 -4.56 1.11 -20.03
CA GLU A 433 -4.20 -0.27 -19.69
C GLU A 433 -2.68 -0.44 -19.52
N GLU A 434 -1.84 0.16 -20.38
CA GLU A 434 -0.36 0.12 -20.22
C GLU A 434 0.08 0.78 -18.90
N LEU A 435 -0.45 1.96 -18.56
CA LEU A 435 -0.17 2.62 -17.28
C LEU A 435 -0.57 1.77 -16.07
N LYS A 436 -1.74 1.13 -16.15
CA LYS A 436 -2.23 0.26 -15.06
C LYS A 436 -1.36 -0.99 -14.88
N GLU A 437 -0.99 -1.68 -15.96
CA GLU A 437 -0.09 -2.84 -15.89
C GLU A 437 1.30 -2.47 -15.33
N LEU A 438 1.81 -1.27 -15.65
CA LEU A 438 3.13 -0.82 -15.21
C LEU A 438 3.15 -0.33 -13.75
N THR A 439 2.05 0.24 -13.25
CA THR A 439 1.93 0.70 -11.85
C THR A 439 1.68 -0.43 -10.86
N GLU A 440 1.05 -1.55 -11.28
CA GLU A 440 0.76 -2.72 -10.43
C GLU A 440 1.99 -3.36 -9.74
N GLU A 441 3.19 -3.27 -10.31
CA GLU A 441 4.42 -3.80 -9.69
C GLU A 441 5.33 -2.70 -9.10
N GLY A 442 4.91 -1.42 -9.15
CA GLY A 442 5.52 -0.29 -8.45
C GLY A 442 6.01 0.86 -9.36
N ASN A 443 5.58 2.09 -9.06
CA ASN A 443 5.79 3.28 -9.91
C ASN A 443 7.28 3.57 -10.19
N TYR A 444 8.13 3.48 -9.18
CA TYR A 444 9.55 3.88 -9.21
C TYR A 444 10.53 2.70 -9.40
N LEU A 445 10.09 1.60 -10.02
CA LEU A 445 10.87 0.34 -10.09
C LEU A 445 12.29 0.48 -10.68
N ALA A 446 12.53 1.45 -11.57
CA ALA A 446 13.87 1.72 -12.12
C ALA A 446 14.82 2.39 -11.11
N LEU A 447 14.29 3.13 -10.13
CA LEU A 447 15.03 3.89 -9.13
C LEU A 447 15.27 3.09 -7.84
N GLN A 448 14.56 1.97 -7.64
CA GLN A 448 14.64 1.16 -6.43
C GLN A 448 16.08 0.68 -6.15
N GLU A 449 16.68 1.20 -5.07
CA GLU A 449 18.02 0.80 -4.60
C GLU A 449 18.09 0.46 -3.10
N LEU A 450 16.98 0.66 -2.36
CA LEU A 450 16.81 0.29 -0.96
C LEU A 450 15.93 -0.97 -0.85
N ASP A 451 16.29 -1.84 0.08
CA ASP A 451 15.50 -3.02 0.48
C ASP A 451 14.47 -2.63 1.55
N ASN A 452 13.43 -3.45 1.76
CA ASN A 452 12.44 -3.22 2.82
C ASN A 452 13.13 -3.14 4.22
N PRO A 453 12.91 -2.05 5.01
CA PRO A 453 13.59 -1.83 6.29
C PRO A 453 13.10 -2.73 7.44
N PHE A 454 12.00 -3.47 7.28
CA PHE A 454 11.35 -4.20 8.37
C PHE A 454 11.68 -5.70 8.36
N GLN A 455 12.14 -6.22 9.51
CA GLN A 455 12.49 -7.63 9.62
C GLN A 455 11.29 -8.55 9.34
N GLY A 456 11.48 -9.52 8.44
CA GLY A 456 10.48 -10.54 8.11
C GLY A 456 9.56 -10.16 6.95
N GLN A 457 9.55 -8.89 6.53
CA GLN A 457 8.94 -8.44 5.29
C GLN A 457 9.90 -8.66 4.10
N THR A 458 9.37 -8.45 2.90
CA THR A 458 10.06 -8.60 1.61
C THR A 458 9.80 -7.40 0.71
N ASP A 459 10.56 -7.28 -0.38
CA ASP A 459 10.36 -6.24 -1.40
C ASP A 459 9.02 -6.39 -2.19
N GLU A 460 8.21 -7.40 -1.87
CA GLU A 460 6.87 -7.59 -2.42
C GLU A 460 5.76 -7.05 -1.50
N ASP A 461 6.06 -6.78 -0.22
CA ASP A 461 5.16 -6.22 0.77
C ASP A 461 5.16 -4.68 0.68
N SER A 462 4.02 -4.03 0.90
CA SER A 462 3.86 -2.58 0.76
C SER A 462 4.37 -1.82 1.99
N LEU A 463 5.00 -0.67 1.75
CA LEU A 463 5.46 0.25 2.79
C LEU A 463 4.51 1.44 2.89
N ASN A 464 3.67 1.44 3.93
CA ASN A 464 2.73 2.53 4.18
C ASN A 464 3.48 3.78 4.63
N MET A 465 3.35 4.88 3.88
CA MET A 465 3.94 6.17 4.17
C MET A 465 2.88 7.06 4.84
N THR A 466 3.01 7.26 6.14
CA THR A 466 2.11 8.09 6.97
C THR A 466 2.43 9.57 6.87
N TYR A 467 3.67 9.90 6.49
CA TYR A 467 4.15 11.25 6.28
C TYR A 467 5.01 11.29 5.02
N ARG A 468 4.59 12.04 4.00
CA ARG A 468 5.31 12.15 2.71
C ARG A 468 6.57 13.02 2.82
N TYR A 469 7.28 13.19 1.71
CA TYR A 469 8.39 14.14 1.54
C TYR A 469 7.84 15.40 0.86
N GLY A 470 8.33 16.60 1.21
CA GLY A 470 7.96 17.83 0.50
C GLY A 470 7.59 18.98 1.41
N TYR A 471 6.67 19.83 0.95
CA TYR A 471 6.12 20.94 1.72
C TYR A 471 4.88 20.53 2.52
N GLU A 472 4.76 21.09 3.72
CA GLU A 472 3.55 21.06 4.54
C GLU A 472 3.37 22.40 5.27
N VAL A 473 2.17 22.70 5.77
CA VAL A 473 1.89 23.99 6.45
C VAL A 473 2.31 23.91 7.92
N ILE A 474 3.34 24.66 8.30
CA ILE A 474 3.84 24.78 9.67
C ILE A 474 3.93 26.28 9.98
N ASP A 475 3.42 26.71 11.15
CA ASP A 475 3.36 28.11 11.57
C ASP A 475 2.81 29.05 10.48
N GLU A 476 1.69 28.63 9.88
CA GLU A 476 1.00 29.30 8.76
C GLU A 476 1.87 29.51 7.51
N LYS A 477 2.92 28.69 7.28
CA LYS A 477 3.82 28.82 6.13
C LYS A 477 4.13 27.46 5.48
N PRO A 478 4.23 27.38 4.14
CA PRO A 478 4.73 26.17 3.48
C PRO A 478 6.19 25.94 3.87
N THR A 479 6.44 24.87 4.62
CA THR A 479 7.76 24.51 5.14
C THR A 479 8.22 23.18 4.53
N LEU A 480 9.38 23.20 3.87
CA LEU A 480 9.96 22.01 3.21
C LEU A 480 10.64 21.09 4.22
N HIS A 481 10.26 19.81 4.24
CA HIS A 481 10.91 18.76 4.99
C HIS A 481 11.45 17.65 4.08
N HIS A 482 12.68 17.23 4.34
CA HIS A 482 13.40 16.25 3.50
C HIS A 482 13.28 14.78 3.95
N HIS A 483 12.23 14.47 4.73
CA HIS A 483 12.02 13.13 5.30
C HIS A 483 10.65 12.56 4.94
N ILE A 484 10.54 11.23 4.99
CA ILE A 484 9.28 10.49 5.05
C ILE A 484 9.15 9.80 6.41
N ILE A 485 7.95 9.36 6.77
CA ILE A 485 7.71 8.42 7.87
C ILE A 485 6.99 7.19 7.33
N LEU A 486 7.57 6.02 7.59
CA LEU A 486 6.99 4.71 7.27
C LEU A 486 6.30 4.13 8.50
N GLU A 487 5.11 3.55 8.32
CA GLU A 487 4.34 2.93 9.40
C GLU A 487 5.15 1.80 10.07
N ALA A 488 5.33 1.89 11.39
CA ALA A 488 6.01 0.87 12.19
C ALA A 488 5.42 0.81 13.60
N LYS A 489 5.35 -0.40 14.15
CA LYS A 489 4.93 -0.63 15.55
C LYS A 489 6.11 -0.34 16.49
N GLU A 490 5.83 -0.10 17.77
CA GLU A 490 6.86 -0.03 18.81
C GLU A 490 7.66 -1.35 18.87
N GLY A 491 8.99 -1.25 19.03
CA GLY A 491 9.89 -2.41 19.09
C GLY A 491 10.07 -3.17 17.76
N GLN A 492 9.49 -2.69 16.65
CA GLN A 492 9.61 -3.28 15.32
C GLN A 492 11.09 -3.33 14.91
N VAL A 493 11.57 -4.53 14.56
CA VAL A 493 12.99 -4.74 14.24
C VAL A 493 13.31 -4.15 12.87
N ILE A 494 14.29 -3.25 12.86
CA ILE A 494 14.81 -2.59 11.66
C ILE A 494 16.05 -3.31 11.14
N VAL A 495 16.03 -3.62 9.85
CA VAL A 495 17.18 -4.14 9.09
C VAL A 495 17.72 -3.06 8.15
N SER A 496 19.02 -3.14 7.84
CA SER A 496 19.71 -2.20 6.95
C SER A 496 19.08 -2.25 5.55
N PRO A 497 18.56 -1.14 5.00
CA PRO A 497 18.01 -1.10 3.64
C PRO A 497 19.08 -1.20 2.55
N MET A 498 20.34 -0.87 2.88
CA MET A 498 21.45 -0.91 1.93
C MET A 498 22.75 -1.43 2.56
N ASP A 499 23.70 -1.85 1.72
CA ASP A 499 25.08 -2.10 2.12
C ASP A 499 25.73 -0.74 2.46
N GLY A 500 26.31 -0.58 3.65
CA GLY A 500 26.82 0.72 4.08
C GLY A 500 27.74 0.67 5.31
N LYS A 501 28.40 1.79 5.58
CA LYS A 501 29.15 2.04 6.81
C LYS A 501 28.26 2.83 7.76
N VAL A 502 28.11 2.33 8.99
CA VAL A 502 27.33 2.93 10.08
C VAL A 502 28.08 4.12 10.68
N SER A 503 27.33 5.18 10.95
CA SER A 503 27.68 6.25 11.89
C SER A 503 26.45 6.54 12.75
N LEU A 504 26.66 6.87 14.02
CA LEU A 504 25.64 7.03 15.04
C LEU A 504 25.59 8.49 15.50
N ASP A 505 24.39 9.07 15.46
CA ASP A 505 24.12 10.43 15.92
C ASP A 505 23.00 10.37 16.96
N GLY A 506 23.38 10.15 18.22
CA GLY A 506 22.45 9.83 19.30
C GLY A 506 21.69 8.52 19.03
N GLU A 507 20.37 8.60 18.88
CA GLU A 507 19.49 7.48 18.51
C GLU A 507 19.27 7.35 16.99
N ASN A 508 20.01 8.12 16.17
CA ASN A 508 19.91 8.08 14.71
C ASN A 508 20.99 7.16 14.13
N VAL A 509 20.62 6.30 13.19
CA VAL A 509 21.54 5.43 12.44
C VAL A 509 21.73 6.01 11.04
N ILE A 510 22.95 6.46 10.76
CA ILE A 510 23.36 6.97 9.45
C ILE A 510 24.11 5.85 8.72
N LEU A 511 23.65 5.50 7.53
CA LEU A 511 24.32 4.57 6.62
C LEU A 511 24.91 5.35 5.45
N THR A 512 26.22 5.25 5.24
CA THR A 512 26.91 5.84 4.07
C THR A 512 27.41 4.75 3.14
N SER A 513 27.18 4.89 1.83
CA SER A 513 27.66 3.97 0.79
C SER A 513 28.29 4.71 -0.39
N GLY A 514 29.03 3.98 -1.23
CA GLY A 514 29.70 4.50 -2.42
C GLY A 514 30.85 5.49 -2.17
N LYS A 515 31.37 6.08 -3.26
CA LYS A 515 32.42 7.12 -3.28
C LYS A 515 32.22 8.07 -4.46
N GLY A 516 32.73 9.30 -4.33
CA GLY A 516 32.55 10.36 -5.33
C GLY A 516 31.08 10.57 -5.67
N VAL A 517 30.77 10.72 -6.95
CA VAL A 517 29.41 10.87 -7.50
C VAL A 517 28.47 9.71 -7.12
N ASN A 518 28.97 8.50 -6.85
CA ASN A 518 28.12 7.37 -6.42
C ASN A 518 27.89 7.33 -4.89
N LYS A 519 28.27 8.38 -4.13
CA LYS A 519 28.12 8.43 -2.68
C LYS A 519 26.67 8.68 -2.29
N THR A 520 26.13 7.84 -1.42
CA THR A 520 24.77 7.96 -0.87
C THR A 520 24.79 7.94 0.64
N LYS A 521 23.82 8.61 1.27
CA LYS A 521 23.63 8.67 2.72
C LYS A 521 22.16 8.51 3.07
N LEU A 522 21.84 7.47 3.83
CA LEU A 522 20.52 7.19 4.38
C LEU A 522 20.57 7.46 5.89
N THR A 523 19.65 8.26 6.42
CA THR A 523 19.51 8.47 7.87
C THR A 523 18.19 7.92 8.35
N LEU A 524 18.24 7.08 9.37
CA LEU A 524 17.10 6.45 10.02
C LEU A 524 17.03 6.98 11.45
N PHE A 525 15.92 7.63 11.81
CA PHE A 525 15.80 8.37 13.07
C PHE A 525 15.04 7.55 14.13
N GLY A 526 15.31 7.81 15.41
CA GLY A 526 14.58 7.19 16.53
C GLY A 526 14.77 5.67 16.66
N ILE A 527 15.95 5.17 16.29
CA ILE A 527 16.28 3.74 16.39
C ILE A 527 17.01 3.49 17.71
N HIS A 528 16.47 2.57 18.52
CA HIS A 528 17.15 2.10 19.72
C HIS A 528 18.34 1.20 19.34
N SER A 529 19.50 1.83 19.14
CA SER A 529 20.72 1.24 18.57
C SER A 529 21.64 0.63 19.64
N GLY A 530 21.26 -0.54 20.16
CA GLY A 530 22.12 -1.36 21.02
C GLY A 530 22.92 -2.44 20.29
N ARG A 531 22.87 -2.49 18.94
CA ARG A 531 23.32 -3.65 18.14
C ARG A 531 24.38 -3.36 17.07
N VAL A 532 24.58 -2.10 16.71
CA VAL A 532 25.62 -1.68 15.76
C VAL A 532 26.55 -0.65 16.41
N SER A 533 27.80 -0.63 15.97
CA SER A 533 28.84 0.27 16.49
C SER A 533 29.24 1.31 15.45
N GLU A 534 29.80 2.43 15.94
CA GLU A 534 30.37 3.48 15.10
C GLU A 534 31.40 2.89 14.11
N ASN A 535 31.37 3.36 12.87
CA ASN A 535 32.19 2.87 11.76
C ASN A 535 31.97 1.41 11.31
N GLN A 536 31.02 0.66 11.87
CA GLN A 536 30.74 -0.73 11.48
C GLN A 536 30.28 -0.83 10.02
N GLN A 537 30.78 -1.82 9.27
CA GLN A 537 30.24 -2.17 7.95
C GLN A 537 29.05 -3.12 8.12
N VAL A 538 27.91 -2.78 7.52
CA VAL A 538 26.70 -3.62 7.48
C VAL A 538 26.30 -3.93 6.03
N LEU A 539 25.59 -5.04 5.84
CA LEU A 539 24.99 -5.46 4.57
C LEU A 539 23.47 -5.26 4.60
N ALA A 540 22.87 -5.10 3.44
CA ALA A 540 21.41 -5.05 3.29
C ALA A 540 20.76 -6.31 3.89
N GLY A 541 19.82 -6.11 4.82
CA GLY A 541 19.17 -7.16 5.61
C GLY A 541 19.81 -7.49 6.96
N ASP A 542 20.97 -6.93 7.32
CA ASP A 542 21.53 -7.04 8.67
C ASP A 542 20.69 -6.22 9.68
N ILE A 543 20.49 -6.73 10.90
CA ILE A 543 19.69 -6.02 11.91
C ILE A 543 20.49 -4.84 12.48
N ILE A 544 19.92 -3.64 12.39
CA ILE A 544 20.58 -2.40 12.85
C ILE A 544 19.95 -1.83 14.13
N GLY A 545 18.69 -2.15 14.44
CA GLY A 545 18.06 -1.75 15.70
C GLY A 545 16.56 -2.06 15.75
N GLN A 546 15.84 -1.31 16.57
CA GLN A 546 14.38 -1.37 16.73
C GLN A 546 13.81 0.05 16.80
N THR A 547 12.56 0.23 16.37
CA THR A 547 11.80 1.47 16.62
C THR A 547 11.58 1.68 18.11
N LYS A 548 11.71 2.94 18.55
CA LYS A 548 11.55 3.34 19.94
C LYS A 548 10.08 3.38 20.40
N ASP A 549 9.19 3.74 19.50
CA ASP A 549 7.77 4.01 19.75
C ASP A 549 6.93 3.66 18.52
N GLY A 550 5.61 3.89 18.61
CA GLY A 550 4.65 3.68 17.53
C GLY A 550 4.52 4.84 16.54
N MET A 551 5.39 5.87 16.56
CA MET A 551 5.30 7.01 15.64
C MET A 551 5.79 6.70 14.22
N GLY A 552 6.41 5.53 14.02
CA GLY A 552 6.90 5.07 12.73
C GLY A 552 8.41 5.28 12.52
N LEU A 553 8.93 4.75 11.40
CA LEU A 553 10.32 4.90 11.02
C LEU A 553 10.50 6.15 10.15
N LYS A 554 11.08 7.21 10.73
CA LYS A 554 11.45 8.43 10.01
C LYS A 554 12.75 8.24 9.22
N VAL A 555 12.75 8.63 7.95
CA VAL A 555 13.85 8.39 7.00
C VAL A 555 14.17 9.62 6.16
N THR A 556 15.46 9.96 6.03
CA THR A 556 15.97 10.91 5.00
C THR A 556 16.98 10.22 4.08
N TYR A 557 17.06 10.64 2.83
CA TYR A 557 18.01 10.13 1.86
C TYR A 557 18.71 11.25 1.10
N GLN A 558 20.01 11.08 0.88
CA GLN A 558 20.87 12.04 0.19
C GLN A 558 21.75 11.33 -0.85
N LYS A 559 21.90 11.94 -2.02
CA LYS A 559 22.77 11.49 -3.12
C LYS A 559 23.67 12.65 -3.55
N VAL A 560 24.78 12.35 -4.21
CA VAL A 560 25.58 13.42 -4.84
C VAL A 560 24.88 13.87 -6.11
N ASP A 561 24.80 15.17 -6.28
CA ASP A 561 24.32 15.86 -7.47
C ASP A 561 25.46 15.95 -8.50
N ASP A 562 25.22 15.41 -9.70
CA ASP A 562 26.17 15.35 -10.82
C ASP A 562 26.64 16.74 -11.29
N ASP A 563 25.82 17.79 -11.11
CA ASP A 563 26.13 19.17 -11.53
C ASP A 563 26.90 19.96 -10.44
N THR A 564 26.78 19.59 -9.16
CA THR A 564 27.32 20.38 -8.03
C THR A 564 28.32 19.65 -7.12
N ASP A 565 28.56 18.35 -7.32
CA ASP A 565 29.41 17.46 -6.50
C ASP A 565 29.03 17.42 -5.00
N LYS A 566 27.85 17.93 -4.63
CA LYS A 566 27.36 18.04 -3.25
C LYS A 566 26.29 17.01 -2.93
N LEU A 567 26.21 16.62 -1.65
CA LEU A 567 25.10 15.79 -1.17
C LEU A 567 23.82 16.62 -1.07
N VAL A 568 22.86 16.33 -1.96
CA VAL A 568 21.51 16.92 -1.98
C VAL A 568 20.50 15.91 -1.43
N TYR A 569 19.36 16.39 -0.93
CA TYR A 569 18.26 15.53 -0.50
C TYR A 569 17.43 15.05 -1.70
N ALA A 570 17.11 13.76 -1.70
CA ALA A 570 16.22 13.14 -2.68
C ALA A 570 15.03 12.50 -1.95
N ASN A 571 13.86 12.44 -2.58
CA ASN A 571 12.68 11.82 -1.96
C ASN A 571 12.93 10.32 -1.67
N PRO A 572 13.00 9.87 -0.40
CA PRO A 572 13.31 8.48 -0.08
C PRO A 572 12.31 7.48 -0.65
N ALA A 573 11.05 7.89 -0.88
CA ALA A 573 9.98 7.02 -1.35
C ALA A 573 10.26 6.40 -2.73
N PHE A 574 11.03 7.07 -3.59
CA PHE A 574 11.38 6.58 -4.93
C PHE A 574 12.31 5.36 -4.90
N TYR A 575 13.06 5.18 -3.81
CA TYR A 575 14.15 4.21 -3.72
C TYR A 575 13.76 2.93 -2.97
N PHE A 576 12.63 2.95 -2.24
CA PHE A 576 12.08 1.81 -1.50
C PHE A 576 11.04 1.02 -2.33
N PRO A 577 10.83 -0.28 -2.04
CA PRO A 577 9.78 -1.06 -2.69
C PRO A 577 8.37 -0.61 -2.26
N LYS A 578 7.46 -0.49 -3.23
CA LYS A 578 5.99 -0.39 -3.03
C LYS A 578 5.58 0.55 -1.89
N VAL A 579 6.12 1.77 -1.89
CA VAL A 579 5.69 2.82 -0.97
C VAL A 579 4.28 3.29 -1.37
N ILE A 580 3.39 3.42 -0.39
CA ILE A 580 2.00 3.86 -0.60
C ILE A 580 1.72 5.08 0.30
N GLN A 581 1.36 6.22 -0.29
CA GLN A 581 0.94 7.41 0.45
C GLN A 581 -0.43 7.17 1.12
N VAL A 582 -0.44 7.07 2.45
CA VAL A 582 -1.67 6.93 3.25
C VAL A 582 -2.42 8.26 3.36
N GLN A 583 -1.70 9.39 3.41
CA GLN A 583 -2.30 10.74 3.44
C GLN A 583 -3.23 10.96 2.24
N THR A 584 -4.42 11.51 2.51
CA THR A 584 -5.50 11.85 1.57
C THR A 584 -6.03 13.24 1.88
N THR A 585 -6.40 14.02 0.87
CA THR A 585 -6.95 15.36 1.05
C THR A 585 -8.08 15.34 2.08
N ILE A 586 -7.90 16.11 3.14
CA ILE A 586 -8.89 16.29 4.20
C ILE A 586 -9.81 17.40 3.70
N LEU A 587 -10.93 16.99 3.12
CA LEU A 587 -12.04 17.91 2.94
C LEU A 587 -12.54 18.33 4.33
N PRO A 588 -12.78 19.63 4.56
CA PRO A 588 -13.46 20.14 5.70
C PRO A 588 -14.95 19.94 5.43
N THR A 589 -15.39 18.69 5.50
CA THR A 589 -16.72 18.35 6.01
C THR A 589 -16.78 18.61 7.52
N ILE A 590 -16.27 19.79 7.92
CA ILE A 590 -16.45 20.38 9.25
C ILE A 590 -17.95 20.61 9.41
N GLY A 591 -18.60 19.76 10.22
CA GLY A 591 -20.01 19.97 10.58
C GLY A 591 -21.06 19.16 9.80
N GLN A 592 -20.75 17.96 9.27
CA GLN A 592 -21.78 16.95 8.96
C GLN A 592 -21.81 15.80 10.00
N PHE A 593 -21.62 16.14 11.27
CA PHE A 593 -22.12 15.35 12.38
C PHE A 593 -23.48 15.93 12.77
N GLY A 594 -24.56 15.15 12.62
CA GLY A 594 -25.89 15.62 13.06
C GLY A 594 -25.89 15.88 14.57
N GLY A 595 -26.69 16.84 15.05
CA GLY A 595 -26.63 17.31 16.45
C GLY A 595 -26.61 16.16 17.48
N ASP A 596 -27.51 15.21 17.31
CA ASP A 596 -27.60 13.93 18.03
C ASP A 596 -26.27 13.13 18.08
N GLU A 597 -25.57 12.99 16.96
CA GLU A 597 -24.29 12.27 16.87
C GLU A 597 -23.17 13.07 17.55
N PHE A 598 -23.14 14.39 17.37
CA PHE A 598 -22.15 15.27 17.98
C PHE A 598 -22.28 15.33 19.51
N GLU A 599 -23.49 15.46 20.05
CA GLU A 599 -23.71 15.47 21.51
C GLU A 599 -23.27 14.15 22.15
N ARG A 600 -23.58 13.02 21.51
CA ARG A 600 -23.12 11.70 21.98
C ARG A 600 -21.60 11.56 21.84
N ALA A 601 -21.00 12.01 20.75
CA ALA A 601 -19.55 12.01 20.58
C ALA A 601 -18.83 12.85 21.65
N LYS A 602 -19.37 14.03 21.99
CA LYS A 602 -18.85 14.87 23.07
C LYS A 602 -18.99 14.18 24.44
N ALA A 603 -20.14 13.60 24.75
CA ALA A 603 -20.35 12.86 26.00
C ALA A 603 -19.41 11.66 26.13
N ILE A 604 -19.17 10.93 25.02
CA ILE A 604 -18.17 9.86 24.93
C ILE A 604 -16.76 10.42 25.16
N TYR A 605 -16.42 11.55 24.54
CA TYR A 605 -15.12 12.19 24.74
C TYR A 605 -14.88 12.57 26.20
N ASP A 606 -15.79 13.33 26.80
CA ASP A 606 -15.68 13.77 28.20
C ASP A 606 -15.52 12.56 29.14
N TYR A 607 -16.27 11.49 28.90
CA TYR A 607 -16.15 10.24 29.64
C TYR A 607 -14.80 9.54 29.43
N LEU A 608 -14.40 9.25 28.19
CA LEU A 608 -13.16 8.52 27.88
C LEU A 608 -11.91 9.30 28.29
N LYS A 609 -11.93 10.63 28.14
CA LYS A 609 -10.89 11.54 28.62
C LYS A 609 -10.73 11.44 30.14
N SER A 610 -11.83 11.37 30.90
CA SER A 610 -11.81 11.13 32.36
C SER A 610 -11.21 9.76 32.76
N LYS A 611 -11.14 8.80 31.83
CA LYS A 611 -10.50 7.48 32.04
C LYS A 611 -9.04 7.43 31.57
N GLY A 612 -8.46 8.56 31.17
CA GLY A 612 -7.05 8.68 30.79
C GLY A 612 -6.75 8.35 29.33
N ALA A 613 -7.75 8.38 28.44
CA ALA A 613 -7.52 8.22 27.00
C ALA A 613 -6.91 9.49 26.37
N THR A 614 -6.00 9.30 25.41
CA THR A 614 -5.47 10.37 24.55
C THR A 614 -6.53 10.87 23.57
N ASP A 615 -6.37 12.11 23.10
CA ASP A 615 -7.27 12.72 22.12
C ASP A 615 -7.27 11.94 20.79
N GLN A 616 -6.11 11.44 20.38
CA GLN A 616 -5.96 10.62 19.17
C GLN A 616 -6.66 9.26 19.30
N ALA A 617 -6.57 8.59 20.47
CA ALA A 617 -7.25 7.32 20.69
C ALA A 617 -8.77 7.49 20.78
N ILE A 618 -9.27 8.56 21.41
CA ILE A 618 -10.71 8.85 21.44
C ILE A 618 -11.24 9.12 20.03
N ALA A 619 -10.55 9.97 19.27
CA ALA A 619 -10.94 10.28 17.89
C ALA A 619 -10.97 9.02 16.99
N ALA A 620 -10.02 8.10 17.17
CA ALA A 620 -10.01 6.81 16.49
C ALA A 620 -11.21 5.89 16.84
N ILE A 621 -11.68 5.93 18.09
CA ILE A 621 -12.88 5.21 18.54
C ILE A 621 -14.13 5.84 17.90
N LEU A 622 -14.28 7.16 18.02
CA LEU A 622 -15.39 7.91 17.44
C LEU A 622 -15.47 7.72 15.91
N GLY A 623 -14.34 7.73 15.21
CA GLY A 623 -14.26 7.50 13.77
C GLY A 623 -14.71 6.11 13.33
N ASN A 624 -14.51 5.09 14.17
CA ASN A 624 -15.07 3.76 13.93
C ASN A 624 -16.58 3.76 14.19
N TRP A 625 -17.03 4.29 15.32
CA TRP A 625 -18.45 4.25 15.72
C TRP A 625 -19.37 5.14 14.89
N SER A 626 -18.88 6.23 14.27
CA SER A 626 -19.64 6.97 13.24
C SER A 626 -20.02 6.07 12.06
N VAL A 627 -19.11 5.18 11.65
CA VAL A 627 -19.32 4.27 10.52
C VAL A 627 -20.10 3.02 10.92
N GLU A 628 -19.87 2.53 12.15
CA GLU A 628 -20.47 1.30 12.68
C GLU A 628 -21.93 1.48 13.10
N SER A 629 -22.21 2.55 13.85
CA SER A 629 -23.50 2.77 14.52
C SER A 629 -24.04 4.19 14.39
N SER A 630 -23.35 5.09 13.69
CA SER A 630 -23.59 6.55 13.73
C SER A 630 -23.59 7.08 15.18
N ILE A 631 -22.69 6.51 15.99
CA ILE A 631 -22.53 6.77 17.43
C ILE A 631 -23.87 6.63 18.18
N ASN A 632 -24.72 5.69 17.77
CA ASN A 632 -26.03 5.48 18.39
C ASN A 632 -26.00 4.25 19.32
N PRO A 633 -26.10 4.42 20.66
CA PRO A 633 -26.10 3.30 21.59
C PRO A 633 -27.37 2.43 21.47
N LYS A 634 -28.43 2.93 20.83
CA LYS A 634 -29.66 2.18 20.53
C LYS A 634 -29.61 1.47 19.16
N ARG A 635 -28.47 1.45 18.47
CA ARG A 635 -28.32 0.69 17.20
C ARG A 635 -28.43 -0.82 17.42
N ALA A 636 -29.07 -1.53 16.51
CA ALA A 636 -28.99 -2.99 16.43
C ALA A 636 -28.83 -3.45 14.98
N GLU A 637 -28.03 -4.48 14.74
CA GLU A 637 -27.72 -4.95 13.38
C GLU A 637 -29.00 -5.41 12.65
N GLY A 638 -29.28 -4.76 11.52
CA GLY A 638 -30.49 -5.00 10.71
C GLY A 638 -31.76 -4.27 11.17
N ASP A 639 -31.70 -3.41 12.19
CA ASP A 639 -32.85 -2.62 12.71
C ASP A 639 -33.58 -1.78 11.65
N TYR A 640 -32.86 -1.29 10.64
CA TYR A 640 -33.31 -0.43 9.55
C TYR A 640 -33.98 -1.18 8.39
N LEU A 641 -34.02 -2.52 8.44
CA LEU A 641 -34.70 -3.34 7.45
C LEU A 641 -36.22 -3.30 7.67
N SER A 642 -36.99 -3.96 6.79
CA SER A 642 -38.42 -4.15 7.06
C SER A 642 -38.64 -5.16 8.20
N PRO A 643 -39.68 -5.00 9.05
CA PRO A 643 -40.12 -6.04 9.97
C PRO A 643 -40.42 -7.36 9.24
N PRO A 644 -40.21 -8.53 9.86
CA PRO A 644 -39.90 -8.74 11.29
C PRO A 644 -38.41 -8.65 11.66
N VAL A 645 -37.49 -8.48 10.68
CA VAL A 645 -36.05 -8.37 10.96
C VAL A 645 -35.69 -6.97 11.47
N GLY A 646 -36.29 -5.96 10.84
CA GLY A 646 -36.25 -4.57 11.27
C GLY A 646 -37.01 -4.32 12.56
N ALA A 647 -36.82 -3.13 13.12
CA ALA A 647 -37.33 -2.77 14.43
C ALA A 647 -38.78 -2.25 14.39
N THR A 648 -39.48 -2.48 15.49
CA THR A 648 -40.75 -1.82 15.87
C THR A 648 -40.60 -1.27 17.28
N ASP A 649 -41.58 -0.51 17.79
CA ASP A 649 -41.46 0.21 19.07
C ASP A 649 -41.06 -0.66 20.27
N GLY A 650 -41.44 -1.95 20.28
CA GLY A 650 -41.08 -2.93 21.32
C GLY A 650 -39.77 -3.68 21.10
N SER A 651 -39.16 -3.62 19.91
CA SER A 651 -38.04 -4.48 19.50
C SER A 651 -36.80 -4.42 20.40
N TRP A 652 -36.49 -3.24 20.95
CA TRP A 652 -35.30 -3.04 21.78
C TRP A 652 -35.37 -3.67 23.17
N ASP A 653 -36.56 -4.12 23.58
CA ASP A 653 -36.80 -4.80 24.86
C ASP A 653 -37.25 -6.27 24.67
N ASP A 654 -37.32 -6.76 23.43
CA ASP A 654 -37.67 -8.15 23.07
C ASP A 654 -36.42 -9.02 22.92
N GLU A 655 -36.21 -9.97 23.84
CA GLU A 655 -35.03 -10.87 23.82
C GLU A 655 -34.97 -11.78 22.59
N GLY A 656 -36.11 -12.13 21.99
CA GLY A 656 -36.21 -12.93 20.78
C GLY A 656 -35.78 -12.14 19.55
N TRP A 657 -36.21 -10.88 19.44
CA TRP A 657 -35.78 -9.97 18.37
C TRP A 657 -34.29 -9.60 18.49
N LEU A 658 -33.82 -9.33 19.71
CA LEU A 658 -32.39 -9.11 19.98
C LEU A 658 -31.56 -10.37 19.65
N SER A 659 -32.05 -11.57 19.93
CA SER A 659 -31.32 -12.83 19.67
C SER A 659 -31.38 -13.31 18.20
N LEU A 660 -31.88 -12.50 17.25
CA LEU A 660 -31.88 -12.86 15.84
C LEU A 660 -30.45 -13.05 15.31
N ASN A 661 -30.25 -14.09 14.50
CA ASN A 661 -28.93 -14.51 13.98
C ASN A 661 -28.65 -13.98 12.56
N GLY A 662 -27.39 -14.06 12.12
CA GLY A 662 -26.96 -13.60 10.79
C GLY A 662 -27.76 -14.21 9.63
N PRO A 663 -28.00 -15.54 9.59
CA PRO A 663 -28.82 -16.16 8.55
C PRO A 663 -30.25 -15.60 8.46
N THR A 664 -30.88 -15.25 9.57
CA THR A 664 -32.21 -14.61 9.56
C THR A 664 -32.14 -13.15 9.07
N ILE A 665 -31.08 -12.42 9.39
CA ILE A 665 -30.91 -11.01 8.98
C ILE A 665 -30.55 -10.89 7.50
N TYR A 666 -29.62 -11.72 7.02
CA TYR A 666 -28.99 -11.60 5.71
C TYR A 666 -29.41 -12.69 4.71
N ASN A 667 -30.64 -13.21 4.84
CA ASN A 667 -31.25 -14.15 3.91
C ASN A 667 -30.35 -15.39 3.63
N GLY A 668 -29.97 -16.09 4.71
CA GLY A 668 -29.15 -17.30 4.69
C GLY A 668 -27.64 -17.09 4.69
N ARG A 669 -27.15 -15.85 4.85
CA ARG A 669 -25.70 -15.53 4.90
C ARG A 669 -25.20 -15.32 6.33
N TYR A 670 -23.88 -15.23 6.50
CA TYR A 670 -23.20 -14.99 7.79
C TYR A 670 -23.60 -15.93 8.95
N PRO A 671 -23.50 -17.27 8.80
CA PRO A 671 -23.79 -18.23 9.86
C PRO A 671 -22.81 -18.17 11.05
N ASN A 672 -21.79 -17.32 10.97
CA ASN A 672 -20.88 -17.00 12.07
C ASN A 672 -21.52 -16.07 13.12
N ILE A 673 -22.56 -15.30 12.77
CA ILE A 673 -23.28 -14.42 13.68
C ILE A 673 -24.39 -15.23 14.35
N LEU A 674 -24.21 -15.52 15.65
CA LEU A 674 -25.17 -16.29 16.46
C LEU A 674 -26.26 -15.41 17.06
N LYS A 675 -25.90 -14.18 17.45
CA LYS A 675 -26.84 -13.09 17.81
C LYS A 675 -26.29 -11.76 17.29
N ARG A 676 -27.18 -10.93 16.77
CA ARG A 676 -26.89 -9.66 16.08
C ARG A 676 -26.03 -8.68 16.90
N GLY A 677 -25.32 -7.80 16.22
CA GLY A 677 -24.62 -6.68 16.86
C GLY A 677 -25.56 -5.71 17.58
N LEU A 678 -25.13 -5.23 18.77
CA LEU A 678 -25.83 -4.21 19.56
C LEU A 678 -24.95 -3.01 19.87
N GLY A 679 -25.53 -1.81 19.92
CA GLY A 679 -24.91 -0.61 20.48
C GLY A 679 -23.76 -0.01 19.66
N LEU A 680 -22.96 0.84 20.32
CA LEU A 680 -21.93 1.66 19.68
C LEU A 680 -20.94 0.87 18.81
N GLY A 681 -20.39 -0.22 19.36
CA GLY A 681 -19.43 -1.12 18.70
C GLY A 681 -20.03 -2.47 18.30
N GLN A 682 -21.33 -2.49 17.95
CA GLN A 682 -22.08 -3.66 17.46
C GLN A 682 -21.68 -4.99 18.12
N TRP A 683 -21.75 -5.04 19.46
CA TRP A 683 -21.36 -6.19 20.26
C TRP A 683 -22.16 -7.43 19.83
N THR A 684 -21.47 -8.41 19.25
CA THR A 684 -22.05 -9.56 18.54
C THR A 684 -21.65 -10.87 19.22
N ASP A 685 -22.54 -11.85 19.29
CA ASP A 685 -22.20 -13.24 19.66
C ASP A 685 -21.83 -14.01 18.39
N THR A 686 -20.67 -14.68 18.37
CA THR A 686 -20.14 -15.33 17.16
C THR A 686 -19.67 -16.76 17.41
N SER A 687 -19.70 -17.59 16.37
CA SER A 687 -19.42 -19.03 16.45
C SER A 687 -17.94 -19.39 16.68
N ASP A 688 -17.04 -18.43 16.60
CA ASP A 688 -15.63 -18.54 17.00
C ASP A 688 -15.39 -18.23 18.49
N GLY A 689 -16.43 -17.81 19.23
CA GLY A 689 -16.43 -17.75 20.70
C GLY A 689 -16.75 -16.39 21.32
N SER A 690 -17.04 -15.35 20.54
CA SER A 690 -17.54 -14.09 21.12
C SER A 690 -18.88 -14.31 21.82
N ARG A 691 -19.00 -13.75 23.03
CA ARG A 691 -20.25 -13.67 23.81
C ARG A 691 -20.65 -12.22 24.13
N ARG A 692 -20.15 -11.24 23.36
CA ARG A 692 -20.24 -9.81 23.71
C ARG A 692 -21.68 -9.28 23.69
N HIS A 693 -22.54 -9.76 22.80
CA HIS A 693 -23.97 -9.43 22.82
C HIS A 693 -24.60 -9.90 24.14
N THR A 694 -24.39 -11.17 24.49
CA THR A 694 -24.98 -11.74 25.72
C THR A 694 -24.42 -11.08 26.98
N LEU A 695 -23.11 -10.80 27.02
CA LEU A 695 -22.47 -10.10 28.14
C LEU A 695 -23.03 -8.69 28.34
N LEU A 696 -23.30 -7.93 27.27
CA LEU A 696 -23.90 -6.59 27.39
C LEU A 696 -25.30 -6.66 28.03
N LEU A 697 -26.14 -7.61 27.61
CA LEU A 697 -27.48 -7.78 28.18
C LEU A 697 -27.44 -8.28 29.64
N GLU A 698 -26.52 -9.20 29.97
CA GLU A 698 -26.29 -9.64 31.36
C GLU A 698 -25.80 -8.49 32.24
N TYR A 699 -24.88 -7.65 31.74
CA TYR A 699 -24.37 -6.47 32.45
C TYR A 699 -25.45 -5.41 32.68
N ALA A 700 -26.27 -5.13 31.65
CA ALA A 700 -27.42 -4.22 31.74
C ALA A 700 -28.40 -4.64 32.84
N LYS A 701 -28.77 -5.93 32.86
CA LYS A 701 -29.63 -6.53 33.90
C LYS A 701 -29.03 -6.39 35.29
N GLY A 702 -27.74 -6.70 35.45
CA GLY A 702 -27.02 -6.58 36.72
C GLY A 702 -26.86 -5.15 37.25
N LYS A 703 -26.92 -4.15 36.36
CA LYS A 703 -26.90 -2.71 36.68
C LYS A 703 -28.29 -2.09 36.80
N HIS A 704 -29.36 -2.85 36.55
CA HIS A 704 -30.74 -2.36 36.46
C HIS A 704 -30.94 -1.19 35.46
N GLN A 705 -30.21 -1.21 34.35
CA GLN A 705 -30.24 -0.19 33.30
C GLN A 705 -30.62 -0.79 31.94
N LYS A 706 -31.07 0.05 31.00
CA LYS A 706 -31.33 -0.36 29.61
C LYS A 706 -30.00 -0.61 28.90
N TRP A 707 -29.91 -1.67 28.11
CA TRP A 707 -28.67 -2.01 27.38
C TRP A 707 -28.23 -0.92 26.39
N TYR A 708 -29.19 -0.12 25.89
CA TYR A 708 -28.99 1.01 24.99
C TYR A 708 -28.71 2.35 25.70
N ASP A 709 -28.46 2.33 27.02
CA ASP A 709 -27.95 3.51 27.74
C ASP A 709 -26.48 3.78 27.37
N LEU A 710 -26.15 5.05 27.11
CA LEU A 710 -24.81 5.46 26.70
C LEU A 710 -23.76 5.24 27.79
N GLY A 711 -24.09 5.61 29.04
CA GLY A 711 -23.17 5.46 30.18
C GLY A 711 -22.91 4.00 30.49
N LEU A 712 -23.94 3.16 30.44
CA LEU A 712 -23.81 1.71 30.61
C LEU A 712 -22.89 1.09 29.55
N GLN A 713 -23.03 1.45 28.26
CA GLN A 713 -22.17 0.89 27.20
C GLN A 713 -20.70 1.29 27.36
N LEU A 714 -20.43 2.53 27.79
CA LEU A 714 -19.08 3.01 28.08
C LEU A 714 -18.49 2.44 29.39
N ASP A 715 -19.31 2.05 30.35
CA ASP A 715 -18.89 1.27 31.53
C ASP A 715 -18.62 -0.20 31.15
N PHE A 716 -19.49 -0.79 30.33
CA PHE A 716 -19.39 -2.16 29.83
C PHE A 716 -18.08 -2.39 29.08
N MET A 717 -17.71 -1.53 28.12
CA MET A 717 -16.47 -1.71 27.34
C MET A 717 -15.18 -1.71 28.19
N LEU A 718 -15.22 -1.15 29.40
CA LEU A 718 -14.09 -1.04 30.33
C LEU A 718 -14.08 -2.11 31.42
N HIS A 719 -15.27 -2.60 31.82
CA HIS A 719 -15.44 -3.40 33.04
C HIS A 719 -16.33 -4.66 32.86
N GLY A 720 -17.27 -4.66 31.92
CA GLY A 720 -18.23 -5.77 31.70
C GLY A 720 -17.93 -6.66 30.50
N ASP A 721 -17.20 -6.15 29.51
CA ASP A 721 -16.73 -6.91 28.34
C ASP A 721 -15.61 -7.90 28.73
N SER A 722 -15.21 -8.78 27.81
CA SER A 722 -14.24 -9.84 28.10
C SER A 722 -12.88 -9.28 28.57
N PRO A 723 -12.13 -10.02 29.41
CA PRO A 723 -10.79 -9.61 29.86
C PRO A 723 -9.80 -9.33 28.72
N TYR A 724 -10.02 -9.87 27.52
CA TYR A 724 -9.20 -9.55 26.36
C TYR A 724 -9.46 -8.12 25.87
N TYR A 725 -10.73 -7.77 25.59
CA TYR A 725 -11.09 -6.46 25.06
C TYR A 725 -10.87 -5.34 26.07
N THR A 726 -11.24 -5.56 27.34
CA THR A 726 -11.09 -4.56 28.40
C THR A 726 -9.64 -4.22 28.70
N ASN A 727 -8.73 -5.20 28.67
CA ASN A 727 -7.29 -4.95 28.85
C ASN A 727 -6.67 -4.30 27.61
N TRP A 728 -6.97 -4.81 26.41
CA TRP A 728 -6.47 -4.22 25.16
C TRP A 728 -6.88 -2.75 25.02
N LEU A 729 -8.14 -2.43 25.37
CA LEU A 729 -8.66 -1.05 25.32
C LEU A 729 -7.93 -0.11 26.29
N LYS A 730 -7.60 -0.56 27.51
CA LYS A 730 -6.85 0.22 28.51
C LYS A 730 -5.41 0.51 28.09
N ASP A 731 -4.81 -0.37 27.28
CA ASP A 731 -3.52 -0.10 26.65
C ASP A 731 -3.67 0.77 25.39
N PHE A 732 -4.73 0.58 24.60
CA PHE A 732 -5.03 1.39 23.43
C PHE A 732 -5.17 2.88 23.77
N PHE A 733 -5.82 3.20 24.90
CA PHE A 733 -6.00 4.57 25.43
C PHE A 733 -4.72 5.39 25.58
N LYS A 734 -3.55 4.75 25.66
CA LYS A 734 -2.24 5.41 25.86
C LYS A 734 -1.57 5.86 24.54
N ASN A 735 -2.12 5.49 23.38
CA ASN A 735 -1.48 5.73 22.08
C ASN A 735 -1.67 7.17 21.59
N SER A 736 -0.59 7.82 21.14
CA SER A 736 -0.60 9.19 20.59
C SER A 736 -0.24 9.26 19.10
N GLY A 737 -0.42 8.15 18.36
CA GLY A 737 -0.19 8.09 16.91
C GLY A 737 -1.30 8.79 16.11
N SER A 738 -1.15 8.82 14.77
CA SER A 738 -2.17 9.41 13.88
C SER A 738 -3.57 8.80 14.12
N PRO A 739 -4.63 9.62 14.28
CA PRO A 739 -6.01 9.13 14.45
C PRO A 739 -6.44 8.12 13.38
N ALA A 740 -6.00 8.30 12.12
CA ALA A 740 -6.26 7.35 11.03
C ALA A 740 -5.57 5.99 11.24
N SER A 741 -4.31 5.97 11.67
CA SER A 741 -3.60 4.73 12.00
C SER A 741 -4.19 4.05 13.24
N LEU A 742 -4.57 4.83 14.25
CA LEU A 742 -5.23 4.31 15.45
C LEU A 742 -6.64 3.76 15.15
N ALA A 743 -7.39 4.38 14.23
CA ALA A 743 -8.70 3.89 13.80
C ALA A 743 -8.59 2.52 13.12
N GLN A 744 -7.54 2.29 12.32
CA GLN A 744 -7.25 0.99 11.74
C GLN A 744 -6.91 -0.07 12.80
N LEU A 745 -6.12 0.29 13.82
CA LEU A 745 -5.79 -0.62 14.91
C LEU A 745 -7.03 -0.98 15.75
N PHE A 746 -7.90 -0.02 16.05
CA PHE A 746 -9.15 -0.25 16.76
C PHE A 746 -10.11 -1.16 15.97
N LEU A 747 -10.27 -0.92 14.66
CA LEU A 747 -11.04 -1.76 13.75
C LEU A 747 -10.57 -3.23 13.76
N ILE A 748 -9.26 -3.44 13.62
CA ILE A 748 -8.68 -4.79 13.52
C ILE A 748 -8.74 -5.56 14.84
N TYR A 749 -8.42 -4.92 15.97
CA TYR A 749 -8.18 -5.62 17.24
C TYR A 749 -9.32 -5.54 18.25
N TRP A 750 -10.21 -4.54 18.16
CA TRP A 750 -11.34 -4.35 19.09
C TRP A 750 -12.71 -4.61 18.43
N GLU A 751 -12.96 -4.06 17.23
CA GLU A 751 -14.16 -4.40 16.45
C GLU A 751 -14.04 -5.81 15.83
N GLY A 752 -12.81 -6.26 15.53
CA GLY A 752 -12.53 -7.59 14.98
C GLY A 752 -12.75 -7.70 13.46
N ASN A 753 -12.87 -6.57 12.77
CA ASN A 753 -13.07 -6.50 11.33
C ASN A 753 -11.76 -6.09 10.62
N SER A 754 -11.43 -6.73 9.49
CA SER A 754 -10.18 -6.48 8.77
C SER A 754 -10.43 -5.79 7.43
N GLY A 755 -10.60 -4.46 7.48
CA GLY A 755 -10.56 -3.59 6.31
C GLY A 755 -11.89 -3.08 5.76
N ASP A 756 -13.03 -3.44 6.37
CA ASP A 756 -14.32 -2.87 5.96
C ASP A 756 -14.38 -1.35 6.18
N LYS A 757 -14.75 -0.62 5.13
CA LYS A 757 -14.85 0.86 5.10
C LYS A 757 -13.65 1.58 5.72
N LEU A 758 -12.45 1.00 5.63
CA LEU A 758 -11.26 1.48 6.34
C LEU A 758 -10.99 2.97 6.09
N LEU A 759 -11.01 3.41 4.82
CA LEU A 759 -10.79 4.81 4.45
C LEU A 759 -11.83 5.75 5.07
N GLU A 760 -13.11 5.36 5.09
CA GLU A 760 -14.20 6.14 5.70
C GLU A 760 -13.94 6.33 7.20
N ARG A 761 -13.58 5.25 7.91
CA ARG A 761 -13.26 5.26 9.35
C ARG A 761 -12.02 6.10 9.66
N GLN A 762 -11.01 6.07 8.79
CA GLN A 762 -9.79 6.89 8.88
C GLN A 762 -10.07 8.39 8.69
N THR A 763 -10.91 8.73 7.71
CA THR A 763 -11.39 10.11 7.51
C THR A 763 -12.20 10.57 8.72
N ARG A 764 -13.21 9.81 9.16
CA ARG A 764 -14.02 10.16 10.35
C ARG A 764 -13.19 10.34 11.62
N ALA A 765 -12.17 9.50 11.84
CA ALA A 765 -11.27 9.66 12.97
C ALA A 765 -10.44 10.94 12.91
N SER A 766 -10.07 11.38 11.71
CA SER A 766 -9.33 12.63 11.50
C SER A 766 -10.25 13.85 11.67
N GLU A 767 -11.50 13.78 11.19
CA GLU A 767 -12.55 14.78 11.44
C GLU A 767 -12.85 14.94 12.95
N TRP A 768 -13.02 13.83 13.68
CA TRP A 768 -13.24 13.87 15.12
C TRP A 768 -12.03 14.43 15.89
N TYR A 769 -10.82 14.10 15.47
CA TYR A 769 -9.61 14.64 16.11
C TYR A 769 -9.52 16.17 15.96
N TYR A 770 -9.88 16.70 14.79
CA TYR A 770 -10.02 18.15 14.60
C TYR A 770 -11.06 18.77 15.54
N GLN A 771 -12.23 18.14 15.73
CA GLN A 771 -13.23 18.62 16.70
C GLN A 771 -12.71 18.59 18.15
N VAL A 772 -11.92 17.57 18.51
CA VAL A 772 -11.26 17.44 19.82
C VAL A 772 -10.22 18.55 20.03
N GLU A 773 -9.37 18.84 19.06
CA GLU A 773 -8.37 19.93 19.14
C GLU A 773 -9.01 21.32 19.21
N LYS A 774 -10.21 21.47 18.65
CA LYS A 774 -11.06 22.66 18.84
C LYS A 774 -11.89 22.63 20.14
N GLY A 775 -11.69 21.62 21.00
CA GLY A 775 -12.31 21.52 22.33
C GLY A 775 -13.80 21.15 22.32
N PHE A 776 -14.27 20.46 21.28
CA PHE A 776 -15.70 20.31 20.96
C PHE A 776 -16.43 21.66 20.90
N SER A 777 -15.73 22.74 20.51
CA SER A 777 -16.43 23.89 19.96
C SER A 777 -17.17 23.40 18.73
N GLN A 778 -18.49 23.31 18.82
CA GLN A 778 -19.34 23.40 17.64
C GLN A 778 -18.80 24.56 16.80
N PRO A 779 -18.43 24.37 15.53
CA PRO A 779 -18.77 25.42 14.59
C PRO A 779 -20.29 25.51 14.73
N ASN A 780 -20.83 26.59 15.31
CA ASN A 780 -22.29 26.72 15.49
C ASN A 780 -22.97 27.03 14.14
N GLY A 781 -22.58 26.30 13.09
CA GLY A 781 -23.10 26.28 11.75
C GLY A 781 -23.61 24.88 11.45
N GLY A 782 -24.66 24.45 12.16
CA GLY A 782 -25.58 23.51 11.53
C GLY A 782 -26.10 24.19 10.26
N THR A 783 -26.09 23.50 9.12
CA THR A 783 -26.65 24.07 7.89
C THR A 783 -28.17 24.04 7.98
N ALA A 784 -28.74 25.13 8.49
CA ALA A 784 -30.14 25.48 8.29
C ALA A 784 -30.36 25.64 6.78
N GLN A 785 -30.77 24.57 6.10
CA GLN A 785 -30.96 24.58 4.66
C GLN A 785 -32.24 25.32 4.33
N SER A 786 -32.12 26.52 3.74
CA SER A 786 -33.27 27.20 3.13
C SER A 786 -33.98 26.26 2.15
N ASP A 787 -35.32 26.30 2.14
CA ASP A 787 -36.09 25.62 1.09
C ASP A 787 -35.57 26.07 -0.28
N PRO A 788 -35.14 25.16 -1.18
CA PRO A 788 -34.52 25.54 -2.45
C PRO A 788 -35.39 26.44 -3.32
N LYS A 789 -36.72 26.30 -3.23
CA LYS A 789 -37.67 27.12 -3.99
C LYS A 789 -37.82 28.53 -3.40
N ALA A 790 -37.84 28.67 -2.08
CA ALA A 790 -37.83 29.95 -1.39
C ALA A 790 -36.48 30.69 -1.58
N LEU A 791 -35.36 29.98 -1.52
CA LEU A 791 -34.02 30.55 -1.72
C LEU A 791 -33.84 31.09 -3.15
N GLU A 792 -34.21 30.31 -4.16
CA GLU A 792 -34.04 30.72 -5.56
C GLU A 792 -34.91 31.93 -5.92
N ALA A 793 -36.08 32.08 -5.27
CA ALA A 793 -36.95 33.24 -5.44
C ALA A 793 -36.35 34.56 -4.91
N VAL A 794 -35.37 34.51 -4.00
CA VAL A 794 -34.76 35.70 -3.37
C VAL A 794 -33.24 35.81 -3.57
N ARG A 795 -32.61 34.88 -4.30
CA ARG A 795 -31.14 34.77 -4.46
C ARG A 795 -30.45 36.09 -4.83
N GLY A 796 -31.02 36.87 -5.75
CA GLY A 796 -30.49 38.19 -6.19
C GLY A 796 -30.86 39.38 -5.29
N ASP A 797 -31.61 39.12 -4.23
CA ASP A 797 -32.01 40.09 -3.21
C ASP A 797 -31.31 39.83 -1.86
N LEU A 798 -30.43 38.83 -1.76
CA LEU A 798 -29.64 38.56 -0.56
C LEU A 798 -28.52 39.59 -0.35
N PHE A 799 -28.20 39.88 0.91
CA PHE A 799 -27.11 40.77 1.27
C PHE A 799 -25.77 40.23 0.74
N GLU A 800 -25.04 41.08 0.01
CA GLU A 800 -23.81 40.73 -0.74
C GLU A 800 -23.96 39.50 -1.67
N ASN A 801 -25.18 39.11 -2.06
CA ASN A 801 -25.51 37.86 -2.77
C ASN A 801 -25.06 36.57 -2.03
N SER A 802 -24.83 36.64 -0.72
CA SER A 802 -24.35 35.52 0.10
C SER A 802 -25.51 34.64 0.58
N ILE A 803 -25.43 33.33 0.39
CA ILE A 803 -26.48 32.38 0.82
C ILE A 803 -26.36 32.11 2.34
N PRO A 804 -27.41 32.33 3.16
CA PRO A 804 -27.36 32.03 4.60
C PRO A 804 -27.03 30.57 4.93
N GLY A 805 -26.27 30.35 6.02
CA GLY A 805 -26.02 29.01 6.58
C GLY A 805 -24.56 28.65 6.85
N GLY A 806 -23.62 29.58 6.74
CA GLY A 806 -22.17 29.32 6.81
C GLY A 806 -21.41 29.96 7.97
N GLY A 807 -22.08 30.43 9.03
CA GLY A 807 -21.43 31.17 10.13
C GLY A 807 -21.76 30.68 11.53
N ASP A 808 -21.02 31.21 12.51
CA ASP A 808 -21.08 30.81 13.92
C ASP A 808 -22.26 31.47 14.67
N GLY A 809 -23.24 30.66 15.09
CA GLY A 809 -24.33 31.05 15.98
C GLY A 809 -23.99 31.37 17.46
N MET A 810 -22.71 31.44 17.84
CA MET A 810 -22.19 31.92 19.14
C MET A 810 -22.83 31.33 20.41
N GLY A 811 -23.06 30.01 20.43
CA GLY A 811 -23.60 29.32 21.61
C GLY A 811 -25.11 29.45 21.82
N TYR A 812 -25.84 30.10 20.91
CA TYR A 812 -27.30 29.97 20.85
C TYR A 812 -27.70 28.60 20.31
N ALA A 813 -28.80 28.05 20.82
CA ALA A 813 -29.30 26.74 20.41
C ALA A 813 -29.66 26.71 18.91
N TYR A 814 -29.24 25.65 18.21
CA TYR A 814 -29.44 25.50 16.77
C TYR A 814 -30.90 25.67 16.34
N GLY A 815 -31.10 26.30 15.18
CA GLY A 815 -32.42 26.55 14.61
C GLY A 815 -33.24 27.62 15.33
N GLN A 816 -32.76 28.22 16.42
CA GLN A 816 -33.38 29.38 17.07
C GLN A 816 -33.12 30.69 16.33
N CYS A 817 -34.06 31.63 16.38
CA CYS A 817 -33.94 32.94 15.74
C CYS A 817 -32.63 33.67 16.08
N THR A 818 -32.22 33.63 17.36
CA THR A 818 -30.96 34.21 17.86
C THR A 818 -29.72 33.51 17.32
N TRP A 819 -29.78 32.18 17.15
CA TRP A 819 -28.73 31.40 16.50
C TRP A 819 -28.59 31.78 15.01
N GLY A 820 -29.70 31.87 14.28
CA GLY A 820 -29.68 32.24 12.86
C GLY A 820 -29.10 33.64 12.63
N VAL A 821 -29.49 34.63 13.45
CA VAL A 821 -28.94 35.99 13.30
C VAL A 821 -27.47 36.07 13.73
N ALA A 822 -27.04 35.38 14.79
CA ALA A 822 -25.63 35.26 15.15
C ALA A 822 -24.80 34.65 14.00
N ALA A 823 -25.28 33.53 13.46
CA ALA A 823 -24.65 32.83 12.34
C ALA A 823 -24.58 33.71 11.09
N ARG A 824 -25.65 34.43 10.74
CA ARG A 824 -25.69 35.31 9.56
C ARG A 824 -24.73 36.50 9.70
N ILE A 825 -24.66 37.12 10.88
CA ILE A 825 -23.73 38.23 11.16
C ILE A 825 -22.28 37.77 11.05
N ASN A 826 -21.93 36.65 11.67
CA ASN A 826 -20.57 36.12 11.64
C ASN A 826 -20.17 35.58 10.25
N GLN A 827 -21.10 34.97 9.51
CA GLN A 827 -20.88 34.56 8.11
C GLN A 827 -20.49 35.74 7.22
N LEU A 828 -21.10 36.91 7.44
CA LEU A 828 -20.85 38.12 6.66
C LEU A 828 -19.69 38.97 7.21
N GLY A 829 -19.05 38.54 8.31
CA GLY A 829 -17.99 39.30 8.99
C GLY A 829 -18.46 40.63 9.59
N LEU A 830 -19.77 40.77 9.84
CA LEU A 830 -20.38 42.01 10.32
C LEU A 830 -20.20 42.21 11.82
N LYS A 831 -20.11 43.47 12.24
CA LYS A 831 -20.00 43.93 13.63
C LYS A 831 -21.01 45.04 13.87
N LEU A 832 -21.43 45.27 15.12
CA LEU A 832 -22.26 46.42 15.48
C LEU A 832 -21.47 47.71 15.19
N LYS A 833 -22.13 48.66 14.53
CA LYS A 833 -21.57 49.98 14.24
C LYS A 833 -21.70 50.85 15.49
N GLY A 834 -20.59 51.21 16.13
CA GLY A 834 -20.57 52.12 17.27
C GLY A 834 -20.84 53.57 16.85
N LYS A 835 -21.29 54.40 17.80
CA LYS A 835 -21.67 55.81 17.54
C LYS A 835 -20.56 56.67 16.93
N ASN A 836 -19.29 56.29 17.12
CA ASN A 836 -18.12 56.96 16.56
C ASN A 836 -17.49 56.22 15.35
N GLY A 837 -18.19 55.21 14.78
CA GLY A 837 -17.66 54.35 13.72
C GLY A 837 -16.85 53.14 14.21
N GLU A 838 -16.82 52.90 15.52
CA GLU A 838 -16.17 51.73 16.13
C GLU A 838 -16.83 50.42 15.68
N LYS A 839 -16.06 49.32 15.58
CA LYS A 839 -16.57 48.00 15.18
C LYS A 839 -16.72 47.07 16.38
N ILE A 840 -17.91 47.06 16.97
CA ILE A 840 -18.19 46.36 18.22
C ILE A 840 -18.67 44.93 17.91
N PRO A 841 -18.00 43.87 18.40
CA PRO A 841 -18.47 42.50 18.17
C PRO A 841 -19.80 42.25 18.89
N ILE A 842 -20.66 41.42 18.29
CA ILE A 842 -21.78 40.80 19.02
C ILE A 842 -21.24 39.75 20.01
N ILE A 843 -22.02 39.44 21.05
CA ILE A 843 -21.63 38.53 22.14
C ILE A 843 -22.58 37.34 22.27
N SER A 844 -22.17 36.27 22.94
CA SER A 844 -23.02 35.07 23.17
C SER A 844 -24.21 35.31 24.10
N THR A 845 -24.31 36.47 24.75
CA THR A 845 -25.33 36.82 25.75
C THR A 845 -26.19 38.03 25.35
N MET A 846 -26.51 38.18 24.06
CA MET A 846 -27.41 39.22 23.53
C MET A 846 -28.87 39.15 24.04
N GLY A 847 -29.30 38.03 24.64
CA GLY A 847 -30.64 37.84 25.21
C GLY A 847 -31.62 37.13 24.28
N ASN A 848 -32.93 37.23 24.55
CA ASN A 848 -33.97 36.70 23.68
C ASN A 848 -34.14 37.56 22.42
N GLY A 849 -34.93 37.12 21.44
CA GLY A 849 -35.05 37.81 20.16
C GLY A 849 -35.42 39.30 20.27
N GLN A 850 -36.34 39.65 21.17
CA GLN A 850 -36.71 41.04 21.46
C GLN A 850 -35.66 41.88 22.18
N ASP A 851 -34.64 41.26 22.78
CA ASP A 851 -33.63 41.93 23.58
C ASP A 851 -32.39 42.34 22.76
N TRP A 852 -32.16 41.70 21.61
CA TRP A 852 -30.93 41.88 20.81
C TRP A 852 -30.59 43.33 20.48
N VAL A 853 -31.55 44.14 20.01
CA VAL A 853 -31.30 45.57 19.72
C VAL A 853 -31.07 46.39 21.00
N ARG A 854 -31.72 46.02 22.11
CA ARG A 854 -31.50 46.66 23.43
C ARG A 854 -30.09 46.35 23.94
N THR A 855 -29.64 45.11 23.79
CA THR A 855 -28.29 44.68 24.16
C THR A 855 -27.24 45.32 23.25
N ALA A 856 -27.49 45.41 21.94
CA ALA A 856 -26.63 46.15 21.00
C ALA A 856 -26.43 47.62 21.42
N ALA A 857 -27.51 48.31 21.83
CA ALA A 857 -27.42 49.66 22.36
C ALA A 857 -26.61 49.73 23.67
N SER A 858 -26.75 48.73 24.56
CA SER A 858 -25.96 48.66 25.81
C SER A 858 -24.46 48.44 25.57
N LEU A 859 -24.09 47.79 24.46
CA LEU A 859 -22.71 47.60 24.02
C LEU A 859 -22.11 48.82 23.31
N GLY A 860 -22.88 49.90 23.14
CA GLY A 860 -22.45 51.13 22.44
C GLY A 860 -22.80 51.17 20.94
N GLY A 861 -23.51 50.17 20.43
CA GLY A 861 -23.97 50.11 19.05
C GLY A 861 -25.01 51.18 18.70
N GLU A 862 -25.05 51.56 17.43
CA GLU A 862 -26.02 52.47 16.84
C GLU A 862 -27.32 51.72 16.54
N THR A 863 -28.44 52.24 17.02
CA THR A 863 -29.77 51.62 16.91
C THR A 863 -30.80 52.65 16.43
N GLY A 864 -31.86 52.18 15.77
CA GLY A 864 -32.94 53.05 15.32
C GLY A 864 -34.20 52.32 14.88
N THR A 865 -35.07 53.05 14.17
CA THR A 865 -36.40 52.60 13.73
C THR A 865 -36.53 52.52 12.21
N SER A 866 -35.42 52.53 11.48
CA SER A 866 -35.41 52.50 10.01
C SER A 866 -34.71 51.23 9.52
N PRO A 867 -35.24 50.53 8.51
CA PRO A 867 -34.60 49.33 7.99
C PRO A 867 -33.36 49.73 7.17
N GLN A 868 -32.26 49.01 7.36
CA GLN A 868 -31.06 49.11 6.53
C GLN A 868 -30.61 47.71 6.16
N ALA A 869 -30.17 47.51 4.92
CA ALA A 869 -29.60 46.24 4.49
C ALA A 869 -28.34 45.93 5.34
N GLY A 870 -28.24 44.72 5.88
CA GLY A 870 -27.22 44.32 6.84
C GLY A 870 -27.61 44.49 8.32
N ALA A 871 -28.71 45.18 8.64
CA ALA A 871 -29.10 45.44 10.02
C ALA A 871 -29.69 44.21 10.72
N ILE A 872 -29.55 44.18 12.05
CA ILE A 872 -30.25 43.26 12.95
C ILE A 872 -31.62 43.86 13.27
N LEU A 873 -32.68 43.06 13.19
CA LEU A 873 -34.06 43.43 13.50
C LEU A 873 -34.58 42.63 14.71
N SER A 874 -34.96 43.32 15.79
CA SER A 874 -35.71 42.72 16.91
C SER A 874 -37.20 43.03 16.82
N PHE A 875 -38.03 42.00 16.99
CA PHE A 875 -39.47 42.07 17.14
C PHE A 875 -39.84 41.97 18.63
N ALA A 876 -40.63 42.91 19.13
CA ALA A 876 -41.22 42.84 20.47
C ALA A 876 -42.24 41.70 20.56
N GLY A 877 -42.26 40.99 21.70
CA GLY A 877 -43.17 39.86 21.94
C GLY A 877 -44.64 40.24 21.73
N GLY A 878 -45.36 39.40 20.96
CA GLY A 878 -46.75 39.62 20.56
C GLY A 878 -46.92 40.43 19.26
N GLY A 879 -45.87 41.12 18.78
CA GLY A 879 -45.84 41.66 17.42
C GLY A 879 -45.58 40.58 16.37
N HIS A 880 -46.08 40.75 15.14
CA HIS A 880 -45.78 39.89 13.97
C HIS A 880 -45.96 38.37 14.16
N GLY A 881 -46.86 37.94 15.06
CA GLY A 881 -47.08 36.52 15.37
C GLY A 881 -46.00 35.89 16.25
N THR A 882 -45.15 36.69 16.88
CA THR A 882 -44.05 36.21 17.74
C THR A 882 -44.52 35.89 19.16
N PRO A 883 -43.90 34.92 19.86
CA PRO A 883 -44.25 34.60 21.25
C PRO A 883 -44.10 35.81 22.18
N THR A 884 -45.12 36.08 23.00
CA THR A 884 -45.15 37.25 23.91
C THR A 884 -43.99 37.28 24.92
N GLU A 885 -43.48 36.11 25.31
CA GLU A 885 -42.40 35.97 26.29
C GLU A 885 -41.00 36.25 25.72
N TYR A 886 -40.75 35.91 24.44
CA TYR A 886 -39.41 35.87 23.84
C TYR A 886 -39.20 36.85 22.67
N GLY A 887 -40.29 37.26 22.00
CA GLY A 887 -40.24 37.96 20.72
C GLY A 887 -39.50 37.18 19.64
N HIS A 888 -38.81 37.90 18.75
CA HIS A 888 -38.05 37.29 17.65
C HIS A 888 -36.91 38.20 17.19
N VAL A 889 -35.91 37.64 16.51
CA VAL A 889 -34.85 38.42 15.86
C VAL A 889 -34.60 37.89 14.43
N ALA A 890 -34.39 38.81 13.49
CA ALA A 890 -34.10 38.51 12.09
C ALA A 890 -32.97 39.39 11.56
N PHE A 891 -32.47 39.06 10.37
CA PHE A 891 -31.44 39.83 9.65
C PHE A 891 -32.06 40.48 8.41
N VAL A 892 -31.77 41.76 8.16
CA VAL A 892 -32.30 42.49 7.00
C VAL A 892 -31.41 42.27 5.78
N GLU A 893 -31.90 41.47 4.83
CA GLU A 893 -31.16 41.15 3.60
C GLU A 893 -31.15 42.35 2.62
N LYS A 894 -32.31 43.00 2.43
CA LYS A 894 -32.48 44.10 1.46
C LYS A 894 -33.63 45.02 1.80
N VAL A 895 -33.49 46.30 1.48
CA VAL A 895 -34.56 47.30 1.55
C VAL A 895 -34.93 47.72 0.13
N TYR A 896 -36.23 47.75 -0.17
CA TYR A 896 -36.76 48.10 -1.49
C TYR A 896 -37.19 49.59 -1.54
N PRO A 897 -37.26 50.21 -2.74
CA PRO A 897 -37.62 51.62 -2.89
C PRO A 897 -39.04 52.00 -2.43
N ASP A 898 -39.93 51.02 -2.30
CA ASP A 898 -41.30 51.17 -1.80
C ASP A 898 -41.41 51.21 -0.26
N GLY A 899 -40.27 51.12 0.46
CA GLY A 899 -40.21 51.08 1.92
C GLY A 899 -40.40 49.70 2.54
N SER A 900 -40.71 48.69 1.73
CA SER A 900 -40.71 47.29 2.15
C SER A 900 -39.30 46.73 2.25
N PHE A 901 -39.10 45.62 2.97
CA PHE A 901 -37.78 45.01 3.12
C PHE A 901 -37.84 43.48 3.27
N LEU A 902 -36.80 42.83 2.78
CA LEU A 902 -36.57 41.38 2.87
C LEU A 902 -35.77 41.06 4.13
N ILE A 903 -36.22 40.04 4.87
CA ILE A 903 -35.51 39.49 6.03
C ILE A 903 -35.20 38.01 5.84
N SER A 904 -34.11 37.56 6.46
CA SER A 904 -33.80 36.15 6.71
C SER A 904 -33.88 35.86 8.20
N GLU A 905 -34.48 34.73 8.56
CA GLU A 905 -34.77 34.36 9.95
C GLU A 905 -34.87 32.84 10.13
N THR A 906 -34.85 32.38 11.39
CA THR A 906 -34.96 30.97 11.78
C THR A 906 -35.87 30.85 13.01
N ASN A 907 -36.45 29.67 13.24
CA ASN A 907 -37.55 29.41 14.19
C ASN A 907 -38.86 30.19 13.94
N TYR A 908 -39.03 30.83 12.78
CA TYR A 908 -40.33 31.40 12.45
C TYR A 908 -41.33 30.26 12.20
N ASN A 909 -42.47 30.29 12.89
CA ASN A 909 -43.46 29.19 12.94
C ASN A 909 -42.86 27.80 13.30
N GLY A 910 -41.79 27.74 14.10
CA GLY A 910 -41.18 26.47 14.50
C GLY A 910 -40.25 25.84 13.45
N ASN A 911 -39.95 26.52 12.34
CA ASN A 911 -39.05 26.00 11.31
C ASN A 911 -37.58 26.30 11.69
N PRO A 912 -36.71 25.29 11.94
CA PRO A 912 -35.31 25.51 12.28
C PRO A 912 -34.45 26.00 11.10
N ASN A 913 -34.96 25.91 9.87
CA ASN A 913 -34.24 26.34 8.66
C ASN A 913 -34.42 27.84 8.38
N TYR A 914 -33.53 28.41 7.56
CA TYR A 914 -33.66 29.80 7.11
C TYR A 914 -34.91 29.98 6.24
N THR A 915 -35.83 30.80 6.73
CA THR A 915 -36.98 31.31 5.98
C THR A 915 -36.76 32.75 5.57
N PHE A 916 -37.38 33.15 4.47
CA PHE A 916 -37.35 34.52 3.97
C PHE A 916 -38.75 35.12 3.99
N ARG A 917 -38.89 36.31 4.58
CA ARG A 917 -40.14 37.08 4.56
C ARG A 917 -39.90 38.48 4.02
N LYS A 918 -40.87 39.01 3.29
CA LYS A 918 -40.92 40.41 2.88
C LYS A 918 -41.93 41.14 3.76
N LEU A 919 -41.47 42.12 4.54
CA LEU A 919 -42.30 42.98 5.38
C LEU A 919 -42.64 44.27 4.62
N SER A 920 -43.89 44.72 4.72
CA SER A 920 -44.43 45.85 3.94
C SER A 920 -43.99 47.23 4.45
N GLY A 921 -43.44 47.32 5.67
CA GLY A 921 -43.00 48.56 6.30
C GLY A 921 -42.62 48.35 7.76
N VAL A 922 -42.34 49.44 8.48
CA VAL A 922 -42.00 49.42 9.91
C VAL A 922 -43.21 49.82 10.76
N ASP A 923 -43.37 49.17 11.91
CA ASP A 923 -44.30 49.57 12.98
C ASP A 923 -43.58 49.64 14.34
N SER A 924 -44.33 50.02 15.39
CA SER A 924 -43.81 50.24 16.74
C SER A 924 -43.33 48.99 17.48
N SER A 925 -43.56 47.79 16.95
CA SER A 925 -43.02 46.53 17.51
C SER A 925 -41.64 46.16 16.97
N LEU A 926 -41.12 46.92 15.99
CA LEU A 926 -39.84 46.68 15.33
C LEU A 926 -38.76 47.66 15.80
N SER A 927 -37.54 47.15 15.97
CA SER A 927 -36.36 47.96 16.28
C SER A 927 -35.14 47.39 15.55
N PHE A 928 -34.18 48.26 15.21
CA PHE A 928 -33.01 47.91 14.40
C PHE A 928 -31.70 48.25 15.12
N ALA A 929 -30.69 47.40 14.98
CA ALA A 929 -29.30 47.68 15.32
C ALA A 929 -28.45 47.62 14.04
N TYR A 930 -27.67 48.67 13.80
CA TYR A 930 -26.92 48.85 12.56
C TYR A 930 -25.53 48.21 12.65
N THR A 931 -25.07 47.70 11.52
CA THR A 931 -23.83 46.94 11.41
C THR A 931 -22.85 47.60 10.44
N THR A 932 -21.58 47.20 10.56
CA THR A 932 -20.51 47.55 9.65
C THR A 932 -19.57 46.36 9.52
N LYS A 933 -18.87 46.28 8.38
CA LYS A 933 -17.82 45.28 8.10
C LYS A 933 -16.49 45.89 8.49
#